data_AF-A0A952UTA3-F1
#
_entry.id   AF-A0A952UTA3-F1
#
_cell.length_a   1.000
_cell.length_b   1.000
_cell.length_c   1.000
_cell.angle_alpha   90.00
_cell.angle_beta   90.00
_cell.angle_gamma   90.00
#
_symmetry.space_group_name_H-M   'P 1'
#
loop_
_entity.id
_entity.type
_entity.pdbx_description
1 polymer ?
#
loop_
_entity_poly.entity_id
_entity_poly.type
_entity_poly.pdbx_seq_one_letter_code
_entity_poly.pdbx_strand_id
1 'polypeptide(L)'
;MHTSLPPIGSFGELARRSLAHPGWPTESRAKQRSLATILSKLDRDQDLEWLTDRPAVQRALAEVLGVPSLPLPAQPSVWNPATTTHLRLLDLPYARPLNLREEPLPPGIPWLPQRVEAWRAVWWLAPSGAGRTLTGSWLAARGLARFSQARTWPELVLDAIEPGPLFVELQVPSSEEPAPRERLCIAAPFPPSAPGWTLVRSPPVTAVLHDVVAWVRARLPEDSTLSPTRAARWLESTPRATGALDSLGTALGLLGFADEVGLDQVEPLGLQQLVAACIKFRAATMQGDGRLLKERGAELLVALVTEVLAESELPLDTSRTEDEWLALVPSAFAGEVDEAWVKDSLQRAFSELSRREIERVTQQLPPGPFRAVRALRAGSLLRPTALSGQTALSGQHALAPRWVASAARQLSLKALFSRTAHEWGEALLNPAASVLALGELARRLTADAERFTEQLLDLEGTTAPAYAAAVEATVRLLGAHPALLGELGRDLAEALFSEQKSLALTLPGRAPAPRVDYPEWLAESEPLLAAGAWRLAACHLEQAAAPLRQVPWSLRSAGNDELGELASFLDAAGDDELIERALALLARWPIEPQTHPLVLSARAVASFRDGSLTPLSSWPPSLPRYALAALSASERPAFANALSRMIRETSYPPEGVRWFTVPRATQSSAQGHASARDHDPSLGQEYPRGNHATPAAPERVTSASRTHPAPSLWPLLSGEEGLAWLLCPAQLAPDRAPPWTALSAATWSASAAHWLTQSTTGSWLSDPEWLEHLPAAAALEASSALSNAPPDESVPHEAARLWPRQVLERLWRAEPAATALALTSLLSLRGAPRAAQRARAKRAGALLQSQPARSELSVLSDVERALSECEGDDQLLAPLLQYLALRVKRRAPDWRQAYTLLDQAAARRARTEPSQRR
;
A
#
# COMPACT_ATOMS: atom_id res chain seq x y z
N MET A 1 59.78 -5.98 -3.37
CA MET A 1 59.28 -6.29 -2.01
C MET A 1 58.61 -5.03 -1.47
N HIS A 2 57.31 -4.83 -1.69
CA HIS A 2 56.57 -3.76 -1.03
C HIS A 2 56.18 -4.27 0.36
N THR A 3 56.90 -3.82 1.38
CA THR A 3 56.46 -3.97 2.78
C THR A 3 55.10 -3.29 2.89
N SER A 4 54.03 -4.07 3.07
CA SER A 4 52.69 -3.56 3.32
C SER A 4 52.75 -2.70 4.58
N LEU A 5 52.65 -1.38 4.41
CA LEU A 5 52.59 -0.45 5.53
C LEU A 5 51.40 -0.84 6.43
N PRO A 6 51.54 -0.76 7.76
CA PRO A 6 50.46 -1.08 8.67
C PRO A 6 49.24 -0.16 8.41
N PRO A 7 48.00 -0.68 8.51
CA PRO A 7 46.79 0.08 8.22
C PRO A 7 46.72 1.36 9.07
N ILE A 8 46.27 2.46 8.46
CA ILE A 8 46.17 3.77 9.10
C ILE A 8 44.85 3.84 9.88
N GLY A 9 44.93 3.85 11.21
CA GLY A 9 43.75 3.75 12.09
C GLY A 9 43.08 5.07 12.49
N SER A 10 43.62 6.24 12.11
CA SER A 10 43.01 7.54 12.41
C SER A 10 43.53 8.68 11.52
N PHE A 11 42.79 9.79 11.44
CA PHE A 11 43.28 11.01 10.76
C PHE A 11 44.50 11.63 11.45
N GLY A 12 44.66 11.44 12.77
CA GLY A 12 45.85 11.87 13.49
C GLY A 12 47.11 11.11 13.06
N GLU A 13 46.96 9.80 12.80
CA GLU A 13 48.00 8.95 12.27
C GLU A 13 48.29 9.25 10.79
N LEU A 14 47.24 9.46 9.99
CA LEU A 14 47.38 9.88 8.60
C LEU A 14 48.14 11.22 8.50
N ALA A 15 47.74 12.21 9.30
CA ALA A 15 48.41 13.51 9.35
C ALA A 15 49.88 13.40 9.75
N ARG A 16 50.19 12.55 10.74
CA ARG A 16 51.56 12.29 11.20
C ARG A 16 52.42 11.71 10.08
N ARG A 17 51.93 10.64 9.43
CA ARG A 17 52.65 9.98 8.32
C ARG A 17 52.80 10.90 7.11
N SER A 18 51.78 11.69 6.82
CA SER A 18 51.78 12.65 5.71
C SER A 18 52.77 13.79 5.93
N LEU A 19 52.84 14.35 7.14
CA LEU A 19 53.83 15.39 7.48
C LEU A 19 55.27 14.84 7.53
N ALA A 20 55.44 13.55 7.82
CA ALA A 20 56.74 12.89 7.77
C ALA A 20 57.13 12.45 6.35
N HIS A 21 56.23 12.57 5.37
CA HIS A 21 56.46 12.14 4.00
C HIS A 21 57.42 13.11 3.29
N PRO A 22 58.50 12.63 2.64
CA PRO A 22 59.50 13.51 2.01
C PRO A 22 58.94 14.38 0.87
N GLY A 23 57.84 13.94 0.24
CA GLY A 23 57.12 14.70 -0.78
C GLY A 23 56.15 15.76 -0.23
N TRP A 24 56.04 15.91 1.11
CA TRP A 24 55.16 16.93 1.68
C TRP A 24 55.72 18.34 1.44
N PRO A 25 54.93 19.29 0.89
CA PRO A 25 55.45 20.61 0.55
C PRO A 25 55.85 21.41 1.79
N THR A 26 57.09 21.91 1.79
CA THR A 26 57.68 22.71 2.88
C THR A 26 56.93 24.02 3.16
N GLU A 27 56.18 24.51 2.18
CA GLU A 27 55.39 25.74 2.29
C GLU A 27 54.07 25.51 3.07
N SER A 28 53.61 24.26 3.16
CA SER A 28 52.43 23.88 3.94
C SER A 28 52.81 23.70 5.41
N ARG A 29 52.81 24.79 6.18
CA ARG A 29 53.08 24.81 7.63
C ARG A 29 51.93 24.22 8.48
N ALA A 30 51.29 23.15 8.02
CA ALA A 30 50.21 22.52 8.76
C ALA A 30 50.76 21.76 9.98
N LYS A 31 50.27 22.07 11.18
CA LYS A 31 50.53 21.26 12.37
C LYS A 31 49.75 19.94 12.28
N GLN A 32 50.25 18.87 12.89
CA GLN A 32 49.59 17.54 12.86
C GLN A 32 48.11 17.60 13.24
N ARG A 33 47.75 18.31 14.33
CA ARG A 33 46.34 18.47 14.74
C ARG A 33 45.50 19.19 13.67
N SER A 34 46.02 20.28 13.11
CA SER A 34 45.34 21.04 12.06
C SER A 34 45.16 20.22 10.79
N LEU A 35 46.19 19.47 10.38
CA LEU A 35 46.08 18.59 9.23
C LEU A 35 45.10 17.44 9.48
N ALA A 36 45.08 16.86 10.68
CA ALA A 36 44.10 15.82 11.02
C ALA A 36 42.66 16.36 10.93
N THR A 37 42.41 17.60 11.37
CA THR A 37 41.12 18.28 11.19
C THR A 37 40.80 18.49 9.73
N ILE A 38 41.76 18.96 8.93
CA ILE A 38 41.58 19.18 7.48
C ILE A 38 41.28 17.85 6.78
N LEU A 39 42.04 16.78 7.06
CA LEU A 39 41.78 15.45 6.50
C LEU A 39 40.42 14.90 6.89
N SER A 40 39.98 15.15 8.12
CA SER A 40 38.64 14.79 8.56
C SER A 40 37.54 15.60 7.86
N LYS A 41 37.81 16.84 7.45
CA LYS A 41 36.90 17.64 6.62
C LYS A 41 36.88 17.15 5.17
N LEU A 42 38.05 16.85 4.61
CA LEU A 42 38.20 16.34 3.24
C LEU A 42 37.52 14.97 3.07
N ASP A 43 37.60 14.10 4.08
CA ASP A 43 36.85 12.83 4.13
C ASP A 43 35.31 13.04 4.14
N ARG A 44 34.87 14.26 4.47
CA ARG A 44 33.47 14.69 4.41
C ARG A 44 33.15 15.50 3.16
N ASP A 45 34.02 15.49 2.16
CA ASP A 45 33.94 16.30 0.93
C ASP A 45 33.89 17.81 1.20
N GLN A 46 34.38 18.26 2.36
CA GLN A 46 34.47 19.67 2.74
C GLN A 46 35.86 20.20 2.45
N ASP A 47 35.95 21.48 2.09
CA ASP A 47 37.23 22.15 1.79
C ASP A 47 38.05 21.43 0.71
N LEU A 48 37.42 20.73 -0.25
CA LEU A 48 38.11 20.00 -1.34
C LEU A 48 39.04 20.92 -2.16
N GLU A 49 38.67 22.19 -2.31
CA GLU A 49 39.50 23.24 -2.91
C GLU A 49 40.89 23.32 -2.25
N TRP A 50 40.98 23.07 -0.93
CA TRP A 50 42.27 23.04 -0.24
C TRP A 50 43.20 21.96 -0.79
N LEU A 51 42.66 20.77 -1.13
CA LEU A 51 43.43 19.74 -1.82
C LEU A 51 43.64 20.09 -3.28
N THR A 52 42.61 20.53 -4.00
CA THR A 52 42.66 20.86 -5.44
C THR A 52 43.79 21.84 -5.75
N ASP A 53 43.95 22.87 -4.93
CA ASP A 53 45.01 23.88 -5.08
C ASP A 53 46.42 23.38 -4.67
N ARG A 54 46.53 22.16 -4.15
CA ARG A 54 47.77 21.62 -3.55
C ARG A 54 48.10 20.22 -4.10
N PRO A 55 48.47 20.10 -5.39
CA PRO A 55 48.79 18.82 -6.03
C PRO A 55 49.99 18.08 -5.40
N ALA A 56 50.90 18.80 -4.74
CA ALA A 56 51.98 18.19 -3.95
C ALA A 56 51.46 17.49 -2.68
N VAL A 57 50.46 18.07 -2.01
CA VAL A 57 49.79 17.45 -0.85
C VAL A 57 49.00 16.22 -1.29
N GLN A 58 48.29 16.30 -2.42
CA GLN A 58 47.55 15.16 -2.98
C GLN A 58 48.45 13.96 -3.24
N ARG A 59 49.61 14.18 -3.89
CA ARG A 59 50.60 13.11 -4.15
C ARG A 59 51.13 12.49 -2.87
N ALA A 60 51.52 13.30 -1.89
CA ALA A 60 52.02 12.81 -0.61
C ALA A 60 50.95 11.98 0.14
N LEU A 61 49.69 12.43 0.14
CA LEU A 61 48.59 11.67 0.74
C LEU A 61 48.33 10.36 0.00
N ALA A 62 48.32 10.38 -1.32
CA ALA A 62 48.10 9.20 -2.15
C ALA A 62 49.17 8.12 -1.89
N GLU A 63 50.45 8.51 -1.84
CA GLU A 63 51.57 7.63 -1.54
C GLU A 63 51.49 7.06 -0.12
N VAL A 64 51.14 7.89 0.88
CA VAL A 64 50.96 7.45 2.27
C VAL A 64 49.78 6.49 2.44
N LEU A 65 48.70 6.70 1.68
CA LEU A 65 47.52 5.85 1.67
C LEU A 65 47.68 4.60 0.77
N GLY A 66 48.75 4.53 -0.03
CA GLY A 66 48.96 3.44 -0.98
C GLY A 66 47.95 3.42 -2.13
N VAL A 67 47.38 4.58 -2.47
CA VAL A 67 46.43 4.74 -3.59
C VAL A 67 47.08 5.48 -4.77
N PRO A 68 46.68 5.21 -6.02
CA PRO A 68 47.18 5.96 -7.17
C PRO A 68 46.86 7.46 -7.04
N SER A 69 47.82 8.33 -7.38
CA SER A 69 47.59 9.78 -7.43
C SER A 69 46.74 10.13 -8.65
N LEU A 70 45.41 10.00 -8.55
CA LEU A 70 44.49 10.51 -9.54
C LEU A 70 44.24 12.01 -9.26
N PRO A 71 44.21 12.87 -10.29
CA PRO A 71 43.77 14.26 -10.10
C PRO A 71 42.35 14.24 -9.54
N LEU A 72 42.11 14.97 -8.43
CA LEU A 72 40.76 15.16 -7.91
C LEU A 72 39.89 15.73 -9.04
N PRO A 73 38.83 15.03 -9.45
CA PRO A 73 37.97 15.58 -10.49
C PRO A 73 37.30 16.84 -9.92
N ALA A 74 37.30 17.92 -10.71
CA ALA A 74 36.64 19.19 -10.35
C ALA A 74 35.12 19.05 -10.18
N GLN A 75 34.57 17.86 -10.43
CA GLN A 75 33.22 17.42 -10.15
C GLN A 75 33.27 16.01 -9.57
N PRO A 76 32.38 15.62 -8.65
CA PRO A 76 32.27 14.22 -8.24
C PRO A 76 32.06 13.36 -9.50
N SER A 77 32.97 12.41 -9.71
CA SER A 77 32.92 11.48 -10.85
C SER A 77 31.54 10.86 -10.95
N VAL A 78 30.98 10.78 -12.16
CA VAL A 78 29.72 10.09 -12.47
C VAL A 78 29.70 8.75 -11.73
N TRP A 79 28.79 8.64 -10.76
CA TRP A 79 28.69 7.46 -9.90
C TRP A 79 28.40 6.23 -10.76
N ASN A 80 29.30 5.25 -10.73
CA ASN A 80 29.10 3.97 -11.41
C ASN A 80 28.72 2.90 -10.37
N PRO A 81 27.46 2.43 -10.35
CA PRO A 81 26.99 1.48 -9.36
C PRO A 81 27.69 0.11 -9.45
N ALA A 82 28.23 -0.26 -10.63
CA ALA A 82 28.90 -1.55 -10.82
C ALA A 82 30.29 -1.62 -10.16
N THR A 83 30.99 -0.49 -10.01
CA THR A 83 32.35 -0.43 -9.45
C THR A 83 32.40 0.14 -8.04
N THR A 84 31.32 0.79 -7.58
CA THR A 84 31.28 1.48 -6.30
C THR A 84 31.02 0.49 -5.16
N THR A 85 32.03 0.23 -4.33
CA THR A 85 31.90 -0.62 -3.13
C THR A 85 31.44 0.14 -1.89
N HIS A 86 31.69 1.46 -1.84
CA HIS A 86 31.33 2.33 -0.73
C HIS A 86 30.42 3.44 -1.23
N LEU A 87 29.20 3.51 -0.67
CA LEU A 87 28.21 4.51 -1.06
C LEU A 87 28.09 5.57 0.04
N ARG A 88 28.37 6.84 -0.31
CA ARG A 88 28.07 7.97 0.57
C ARG A 88 26.59 8.32 0.46
N LEU A 89 25.91 8.35 1.60
CA LEU A 89 24.51 8.76 1.68
C LEU A 89 24.47 10.29 1.76
N LEU A 90 24.11 10.96 0.65
CA LEU A 90 24.06 12.43 0.56
C LEU A 90 23.03 13.06 1.52
N ASP A 91 22.10 12.27 2.01
CA ASP A 91 21.08 12.67 3.00
C ASP A 91 21.55 12.45 4.45
N LEU A 92 22.72 11.85 4.66
CA LEU A 92 23.38 11.64 5.96
C LEU A 92 24.86 12.04 5.84
N PRO A 93 25.19 13.33 5.69
CA PRO A 93 26.53 13.76 5.33
C PRO A 93 27.59 13.51 6.41
N TYR A 94 27.20 13.25 7.65
CA TYR A 94 28.13 12.86 8.71
C TYR A 94 28.18 11.35 8.99
N ALA A 95 27.31 10.55 8.36
CA ALA A 95 27.39 9.11 8.47
C ALA A 95 28.59 8.57 7.68
N ARG A 96 29.25 7.54 8.21
CA ARG A 96 30.27 6.80 7.47
C ARG A 96 29.68 6.20 6.18
N PRO A 97 30.45 6.11 5.07
CA PRO A 97 29.98 5.46 3.86
C PRO A 97 29.49 4.03 4.11
N LEU A 98 28.45 3.62 3.39
CA LEU A 98 27.89 2.27 3.46
C LEU A 98 28.73 1.33 2.59
N ASN A 99 29.32 0.28 3.17
CA ASN A 99 29.98 -0.76 2.41
C ASN A 99 28.92 -1.67 1.75
N LEU A 100 28.70 -1.49 0.46
CA LEU A 100 27.74 -2.23 -0.37
C LEU A 100 28.15 -3.68 -0.65
N ARG A 101 29.21 -4.22 -0.04
CA ARG A 101 29.53 -5.66 -0.12
C ARG A 101 29.29 -6.39 1.19
N GLU A 102 29.52 -5.70 2.30
CA GLU A 102 29.50 -6.31 3.63
C GLU A 102 28.25 -5.94 4.43
N GLU A 103 27.74 -4.71 4.28
CA GLU A 103 26.69 -4.22 5.15
C GLU A 103 25.28 -4.50 4.64
N PRO A 104 24.33 -4.79 5.55
CA PRO A 104 22.93 -4.95 5.19
C PRO A 104 22.32 -3.60 4.78
N LEU A 105 21.28 -3.68 3.93
CA LEU A 105 20.43 -2.54 3.61
C LEU A 105 19.73 -1.98 4.86
N PRO A 106 19.32 -0.70 4.84
CA PRO A 106 18.51 -0.13 5.90
C PRO A 106 17.18 -0.90 6.06
N PRO A 107 16.62 -0.94 7.29
CA PRO A 107 15.29 -1.51 7.52
C PRO A 107 14.23 -0.74 6.73
N GLY A 108 13.16 -1.44 6.34
CA GLY A 108 12.09 -0.89 5.49
C GLY A 108 12.18 -1.30 4.02
N ILE A 109 13.28 -1.91 3.58
CA ILE A 109 13.36 -2.52 2.25
C ILE A 109 12.80 -3.95 2.35
N PRO A 110 11.78 -4.34 1.54
CA PRO A 110 11.23 -5.69 1.58
C PRO A 110 12.30 -6.75 1.30
N TRP A 111 12.11 -7.96 1.84
CA TRP A 111 13.09 -9.02 1.70
C TRP A 111 13.12 -9.63 0.28
N LEU A 112 12.00 -9.68 -0.44
CA LEU A 112 11.91 -10.34 -1.74
C LEU A 112 12.77 -9.66 -2.83
N PRO A 113 12.79 -8.31 -2.95
CA PRO A 113 13.74 -7.61 -3.83
C PRO A 113 15.22 -7.82 -3.47
N GLN A 114 15.54 -8.37 -2.30
CA GLN A 114 16.92 -8.64 -1.88
C GLN A 114 17.36 -10.09 -2.19
N ARG A 115 16.42 -10.99 -2.48
CA ARG A 115 16.67 -12.43 -2.72
C ARG A 115 16.47 -12.79 -4.18
N VAL A 116 17.55 -12.65 -4.96
CA VAL A 116 17.56 -12.85 -6.41
C VAL A 116 17.08 -14.25 -6.82
N GLU A 117 17.40 -15.26 -6.02
CA GLU A 117 16.99 -16.65 -6.22
C GLU A 117 15.48 -16.88 -6.11
N ALA A 118 14.75 -15.96 -5.45
CA ALA A 118 13.30 -16.03 -5.28
C ALA A 118 12.53 -15.28 -6.38
N TRP A 119 13.21 -14.64 -7.33
CA TRP A 119 12.56 -13.81 -8.35
C TRP A 119 11.87 -14.65 -9.43
N ARG A 120 10.53 -14.70 -9.34
CA ARG A 120 9.63 -15.24 -10.37
C ARG A 120 8.75 -14.11 -10.91
N ALA A 121 9.36 -13.17 -11.64
CA ALA A 121 8.76 -11.90 -12.06
C ALA A 121 8.22 -11.06 -10.88
N VAL A 122 9.13 -10.36 -10.19
CA VAL A 122 8.80 -9.56 -9.01
C VAL A 122 8.56 -8.11 -9.40
N TRP A 123 7.44 -7.55 -8.98
CA TRP A 123 7.16 -6.13 -9.08
C TRP A 123 7.13 -5.52 -7.69
N TRP A 124 8.15 -4.75 -7.34
CA TRP A 124 8.24 -4.01 -6.10
C TRP A 124 7.61 -2.62 -6.27
N LEU A 125 6.40 -2.46 -5.73
CA LEU A 125 5.75 -1.17 -5.58
C LEU A 125 6.49 -0.34 -4.52
N ALA A 126 7.34 0.54 -5.03
CA ALA A 126 8.36 1.26 -4.31
C ALA A 126 8.24 2.76 -4.62
N PRO A 127 7.56 3.55 -3.77
CA PRO A 127 7.45 4.98 -3.97
C PRO A 127 8.83 5.63 -3.95
N SER A 128 8.96 6.82 -4.52
CA SER A 128 10.24 7.51 -4.54
C SER A 128 10.73 7.82 -3.13
N GLY A 129 11.98 7.41 -2.86
CA GLY A 129 12.55 7.39 -1.52
C GLY A 129 12.47 6.03 -0.81
N ALA A 130 11.83 5.00 -1.38
CA ALA A 130 11.78 3.65 -0.77
C ALA A 130 13.12 2.88 -0.80
N GLY A 131 14.16 3.44 -1.41
CA GLY A 131 15.49 2.82 -1.49
C GLY A 131 15.73 1.98 -2.76
N ARG A 132 14.98 2.20 -3.85
CA ARG A 132 15.14 1.48 -5.14
C ARG A 132 16.58 1.51 -5.65
N THR A 133 17.13 2.71 -5.80
CA THR A 133 18.51 2.94 -6.26
C THR A 133 19.54 2.29 -5.34
N LEU A 134 19.31 2.37 -4.03
CA LEU A 134 20.17 1.77 -3.02
C LEU A 134 20.17 0.23 -3.12
N THR A 135 18.99 -0.39 -3.25
CA THR A 135 18.84 -1.84 -3.45
C THR A 135 19.53 -2.30 -4.73
N GLY A 136 19.27 -1.63 -5.86
CA GLY A 136 19.90 -1.96 -7.14
C GLY A 136 21.43 -1.90 -7.05
N SER A 137 21.98 -0.86 -6.43
CA SER A 137 23.42 -0.71 -6.23
C SER A 137 24.00 -1.75 -5.28
N TRP A 138 23.27 -2.09 -4.22
CA TRP A 138 23.65 -3.11 -3.24
C TRP A 138 23.69 -4.51 -3.87
N LEU A 139 22.76 -4.81 -4.78
CA LEU A 139 22.74 -6.04 -5.57
C LEU A 139 23.90 -6.08 -6.58
N ALA A 140 24.13 -4.99 -7.31
CA ALA A 140 25.19 -4.88 -8.29
C ALA A 140 26.59 -4.99 -7.67
N ALA A 141 26.84 -4.28 -6.56
CA ALA A 141 28.13 -4.29 -5.88
C ALA A 141 28.53 -5.68 -5.33
N ARG A 142 27.53 -6.56 -5.09
CA ARG A 142 27.70 -7.96 -4.69
C ARG A 142 27.72 -8.95 -5.85
N GLY A 143 27.49 -8.49 -7.08
CA GLY A 143 27.36 -9.36 -8.24
C GLY A 143 26.14 -10.26 -8.19
N LEU A 144 25.09 -9.89 -7.45
CA LEU A 144 23.86 -10.68 -7.32
C LEU A 144 22.91 -10.45 -8.50
N ALA A 145 22.81 -9.22 -8.99
CA ALA A 145 22.01 -8.85 -10.15
C ALA A 145 22.64 -7.66 -10.88
N ARG A 146 22.34 -7.54 -12.17
CA ARG A 146 22.59 -6.31 -12.93
C ARG A 146 21.59 -5.24 -12.48
N PHE A 147 22.02 -3.99 -12.49
CA PHE A 147 21.19 -2.85 -12.10
C PHE A 147 21.09 -1.86 -13.24
N SER A 148 19.85 -1.56 -13.65
CA SER A 148 19.54 -0.53 -14.64
C SER A 148 18.51 0.44 -14.09
N GLN A 149 18.66 1.71 -14.42
CA GLN A 149 17.72 2.79 -14.09
C GLN A 149 17.25 3.44 -15.39
N ALA A 150 15.94 3.54 -15.56
CA ALA A 150 15.33 4.21 -16.69
C ALA A 150 14.12 5.03 -16.25
N ARG A 151 13.74 6.04 -17.03
CA ARG A 151 12.50 6.77 -16.78
C ARG A 151 11.31 5.89 -17.17
N THR A 152 11.38 5.23 -18.32
CA THR A 152 10.35 4.32 -18.84
C THR A 152 10.94 2.98 -19.27
N TRP A 153 10.11 1.94 -19.44
CA TRP A 153 10.60 0.63 -19.88
C TRP A 153 11.26 0.64 -21.27
N PRO A 154 10.71 1.32 -22.31
CA PRO A 154 11.32 1.35 -23.64
C PRO A 154 12.75 1.90 -23.69
N GLU A 155 13.20 2.67 -22.70
CA GLU A 155 14.57 3.19 -22.65
C GLU A 155 15.63 2.10 -22.36
N LEU A 156 15.22 0.90 -21.93
CA LEU A 156 16.12 -0.19 -21.51
C LEU A 156 16.58 -1.12 -22.64
N VAL A 157 16.45 -0.70 -23.90
CA VAL A 157 16.59 -1.53 -25.14
C VAL A 157 17.81 -2.46 -25.15
N LEU A 158 18.95 -2.06 -24.57
CA LEU A 158 20.19 -2.85 -24.61
C LEU A 158 20.44 -3.68 -23.34
N ASP A 159 20.02 -3.20 -22.18
CA ASP A 159 20.30 -3.88 -20.91
C ASP A 159 19.42 -5.12 -20.72
N ALA A 160 18.20 -5.12 -21.26
CA ALA A 160 17.25 -6.21 -21.10
C ALA A 160 17.63 -7.51 -21.83
N ILE A 161 18.60 -7.44 -22.77
CA ILE A 161 18.98 -8.53 -23.68
C ILE A 161 19.98 -9.50 -23.03
N GLU A 162 20.88 -9.04 -22.15
CA GLU A 162 21.90 -9.95 -21.61
C GLU A 162 21.31 -10.95 -20.59
N PRO A 163 21.77 -12.21 -20.61
CA PRO A 163 21.28 -13.23 -19.70
C PRO A 163 21.71 -12.97 -18.25
N GLY A 164 20.80 -13.18 -17.31
CA GLY A 164 21.08 -13.11 -15.87
C GLY A 164 20.00 -12.35 -15.10
N PRO A 165 20.13 -12.28 -13.76
CA PRO A 165 19.20 -11.52 -12.95
C PRO A 165 19.33 -10.02 -13.18
N LEU A 166 18.19 -9.35 -13.37
CA LEU A 166 18.12 -7.93 -13.66
C LEU A 166 17.18 -7.25 -12.65
N PHE A 167 17.72 -6.24 -11.97
CA PHE A 167 16.98 -5.29 -11.16
C PHE A 167 16.81 -3.99 -11.96
N VAL A 168 15.57 -3.58 -12.16
CA VAL A 168 15.23 -2.38 -12.91
C VAL A 168 14.54 -1.38 -12.00
N GLU A 169 15.03 -0.15 -11.96
CA GLU A 169 14.30 0.98 -11.41
C GLU A 169 13.60 1.76 -12.53
N LEU A 170 12.27 1.88 -12.45
CA LEU A 170 11.46 2.71 -13.35
C LEU A 170 10.92 3.93 -12.59
N GLN A 171 10.84 5.08 -13.25
CA GLN A 171 10.33 6.32 -12.65
C GLN A 171 8.88 6.62 -13.02
N VAL A 172 8.47 6.33 -14.26
CA VAL A 172 7.16 6.69 -14.84
C VAL A 172 6.55 5.47 -15.55
N PRO A 173 5.22 5.26 -15.49
CA PRO A 173 4.57 4.18 -16.24
C PRO A 173 4.73 4.40 -17.75
N SER A 174 4.71 3.30 -18.50
CA SER A 174 4.72 3.32 -19.97
C SER A 174 3.65 2.39 -20.52
N SER A 175 3.13 2.71 -21.71
CA SER A 175 2.17 1.84 -22.41
C SER A 175 2.77 0.48 -22.80
N GLU A 176 4.09 0.45 -22.99
CA GLU A 176 4.86 -0.77 -23.19
C GLU A 176 5.44 -1.22 -21.86
N GLU A 177 4.99 -2.37 -21.36
CA GLU A 177 5.53 -3.01 -20.17
C GLU A 177 6.28 -4.30 -20.50
N PRO A 178 7.26 -4.69 -19.69
CA PRO A 178 7.89 -5.99 -19.81
C PRO A 178 6.90 -7.11 -19.54
N ALA A 179 7.00 -8.19 -20.32
CA ALA A 179 6.38 -9.44 -19.93
C ALA A 179 7.03 -9.98 -18.64
N PRO A 180 6.23 -10.55 -17.71
CA PRO A 180 6.74 -11.27 -16.56
C PRO A 180 7.75 -12.34 -16.99
N ARG A 181 8.98 -12.29 -16.46
CA ARG A 181 10.03 -13.30 -16.72
C ARG A 181 10.78 -13.67 -15.46
N GLU A 182 11.36 -14.87 -15.44
CA GLU A 182 12.21 -15.30 -14.33
C GLU A 182 13.41 -14.37 -14.14
N ARG A 183 13.84 -14.20 -12.89
CA ARG A 183 15.02 -13.39 -12.53
C ARG A 183 14.92 -11.91 -12.92
N LEU A 184 13.71 -11.39 -13.12
CA LEU A 184 13.44 -9.96 -13.28
C LEU A 184 12.76 -9.42 -12.02
N CYS A 185 13.32 -8.34 -11.48
CA CYS A 185 12.70 -7.52 -10.45
C CYS A 185 12.59 -6.08 -10.93
N ILE A 186 11.37 -5.55 -10.94
CA ILE A 186 11.09 -4.16 -11.30
C ILE A 186 10.70 -3.42 -10.03
N ALA A 187 11.36 -2.30 -9.76
CA ALA A 187 11.03 -1.39 -8.68
C ALA A 187 10.48 -0.10 -9.27
N ALA A 188 9.21 0.20 -9.01
CA ALA A 188 8.49 1.31 -9.61
C ALA A 188 7.52 1.98 -8.61
N PRO A 189 7.22 3.28 -8.74
CA PRO A 189 6.25 3.96 -7.88
C PRO A 189 4.79 3.68 -8.26
N PHE A 190 4.53 2.88 -9.30
CA PHE A 190 3.22 2.51 -9.83
C PHE A 190 3.09 0.98 -9.92
N PRO A 191 1.86 0.43 -9.88
CA PRO A 191 1.62 -1.00 -10.08
C PRO A 191 1.87 -1.43 -11.54
N PRO A 192 2.09 -2.73 -11.81
CA PRO A 192 2.14 -3.24 -13.17
C PRO A 192 0.74 -3.22 -13.80
N SER A 193 0.65 -2.88 -15.08
CA SER A 193 -0.57 -3.03 -15.88
C SER A 193 -0.80 -4.48 -16.32
N ALA A 194 0.27 -5.25 -16.53
CA ALA A 194 0.16 -6.64 -16.96
C ALA A 194 -0.10 -7.60 -15.77
N PRO A 195 -0.92 -8.65 -15.95
CA PRO A 195 -1.05 -9.71 -14.95
C PRO A 195 0.20 -10.60 -14.89
N GLY A 196 0.33 -11.41 -13.84
CA GLY A 196 1.40 -12.40 -13.69
C GLY A 196 2.63 -11.96 -12.90
N TRP A 197 2.64 -10.71 -12.41
CA TRP A 197 3.68 -10.22 -11.50
C TRP A 197 3.41 -10.61 -10.05
N THR A 198 4.47 -10.97 -9.32
CA THR A 198 4.42 -11.03 -7.86
C THR A 198 4.58 -9.61 -7.30
N LEU A 199 3.47 -8.99 -6.90
CA LEU A 199 3.47 -7.64 -6.35
C LEU A 199 3.98 -7.63 -4.90
N VAL A 200 5.02 -6.84 -4.63
CA VAL A 200 5.58 -6.59 -3.29
C VAL A 200 5.42 -5.13 -2.96
N ARG A 201 4.84 -4.80 -1.80
CA ARG A 201 4.69 -3.41 -1.36
C ARG A 201 5.78 -3.04 -0.36
N SER A 202 6.26 -1.81 -0.46
CA SER A 202 7.14 -1.25 0.58
C SER A 202 6.35 -1.08 1.88
N PRO A 203 6.87 -1.50 3.04
CA PRO A 203 6.24 -1.19 4.32
C PRO A 203 6.23 0.33 4.54
N PRO A 204 5.19 0.88 5.21
CA PRO A 204 5.19 2.29 5.58
C PRO A 204 6.39 2.58 6.50
N VAL A 205 7.08 3.69 6.28
CA VAL A 205 8.30 4.04 7.04
C VAL A 205 8.05 4.12 8.55
N THR A 206 6.82 4.46 8.95
CA THR A 206 6.40 4.50 10.35
C THR A 206 6.44 3.14 11.04
N ALA A 207 6.26 2.03 10.30
CA ALA A 207 6.32 0.68 10.85
C ALA A 207 7.76 0.23 11.19
N VAL A 208 8.77 0.88 10.60
CA VAL A 208 10.19 0.53 10.76
C VAL A 208 11.02 1.68 11.32
N LEU A 209 10.36 2.75 11.79
CA LEU A 209 11.00 4.03 12.08
C LEU A 209 12.10 3.92 13.15
N HIS A 210 11.81 3.20 14.24
CA HIS A 210 12.79 3.00 15.31
C HIS A 210 14.02 2.24 14.84
N ASP A 211 13.83 1.22 13.99
CA ASP A 211 14.94 0.44 13.42
C ASP A 211 15.77 1.30 12.46
N VAL A 212 15.12 2.16 11.66
CA VAL A 212 15.81 3.13 10.79
C VAL A 212 16.66 4.08 11.63
N VAL A 213 16.12 4.63 12.71
CA VAL A 213 16.87 5.54 13.59
C VAL A 213 18.06 4.83 14.24
N ALA A 214 17.88 3.60 14.72
CA ALA A 214 18.97 2.80 15.27
C ALA A 214 20.06 2.51 14.21
N TRP A 215 19.64 2.16 12.99
CA TRP A 215 20.53 1.92 11.85
C TRP A 215 21.34 3.18 11.48
N VAL A 216 20.73 4.36 11.52
CA VAL A 216 21.42 5.65 11.30
C VAL A 216 22.40 5.93 12.43
N ARG A 217 21.98 5.81 13.70
CA ARG A 217 22.84 6.10 14.84
C ARG A 217 24.12 5.27 14.85
N ALA A 218 24.04 3.99 14.46
CA ALA A 218 25.17 3.08 14.36
C ALA A 218 26.21 3.48 13.31
N ARG A 219 25.89 4.45 12.44
CA ARG A 219 26.78 4.96 11.38
C ARG A 219 27.26 6.38 11.61
N LEU A 220 26.66 7.08 12.56
CA LEU A 220 27.08 8.40 12.96
C LEU A 220 28.27 8.33 13.93
N PRO A 221 29.12 9.37 13.97
CA PRO A 221 30.21 9.48 14.94
C PRO A 221 29.73 9.34 16.39
N GLU A 222 30.63 8.94 17.29
CA GLU A 222 30.31 8.78 18.71
C GLU A 222 29.83 10.10 19.34
N ASP A 223 30.38 11.23 18.90
CA ASP A 223 30.05 12.59 19.33
C ASP A 223 28.77 13.18 18.71
N SER A 224 28.06 12.41 17.86
CA SER A 224 26.75 12.83 17.36
C SER A 224 25.76 13.08 18.51
N THR A 225 25.12 14.26 18.47
CA THR A 225 24.08 14.66 19.41
C THR A 225 22.72 14.00 19.16
N LEU A 226 22.60 13.22 18.08
CA LEU A 226 21.35 12.59 17.68
C LEU A 226 20.96 11.46 18.67
N SER A 227 20.01 11.76 19.56
CA SER A 227 19.44 10.76 20.48
C SER A 227 18.39 9.89 19.76
N PRO A 228 18.55 8.56 19.69
CA PRO A 228 17.62 7.69 18.94
C PRO A 228 16.16 7.81 19.40
N THR A 229 15.91 7.76 20.71
CA THR A 229 14.55 7.83 21.26
C THR A 229 13.91 9.20 21.02
N ARG A 230 14.71 10.27 21.06
CA ARG A 230 14.21 11.63 20.83
C ARG A 230 13.98 11.89 19.35
N ALA A 231 14.87 11.43 18.48
CA ALA A 231 14.73 11.52 17.04
C ALA A 231 13.50 10.75 16.52
N ALA A 232 13.26 9.53 17.01
CA ALA A 232 12.07 8.77 16.64
C ALA A 232 10.77 9.50 17.04
N ARG A 233 10.68 9.97 18.29
CA ARG A 233 9.52 10.76 18.75
C ARG A 233 9.31 12.04 17.95
N TRP A 234 10.40 12.74 17.63
CA TRP A 234 10.35 13.93 16.79
C TRP A 234 9.77 13.59 15.41
N LEU A 235 10.26 12.54 14.73
CA LEU A 235 9.74 12.09 13.44
C LEU A 235 8.25 11.69 13.50
N GLU A 236 7.81 11.06 14.59
CA GLU A 236 6.40 10.68 14.82
C GLU A 236 5.47 11.87 15.10
N SER A 237 6.03 13.00 15.52
CA SER A 237 5.29 14.23 15.81
C SER A 237 5.06 15.05 14.53
N THR A 238 5.71 16.21 14.40
CA THR A 238 5.51 17.18 13.31
C THR A 238 5.68 16.57 11.91
N PRO A 239 6.75 15.81 11.57
CA PRO A 239 6.96 15.31 10.22
C PRO A 239 5.90 14.30 9.77
N ARG A 240 5.49 13.38 10.65
CA ARG A 240 4.41 12.43 10.36
C ARG A 240 3.05 13.13 10.28
N ALA A 241 2.71 13.98 11.26
CA ALA A 241 1.43 14.68 11.31
C ALA A 241 1.20 15.61 10.11
N THR A 242 2.29 16.12 9.52
CA THR A 242 2.23 16.99 8.33
C THR A 242 2.37 16.24 7.01
N GLY A 243 2.49 14.90 7.02
CA GLY A 243 2.67 14.10 5.80
C GLY A 243 4.03 14.28 5.11
N ALA A 244 5.00 14.91 5.78
CA ALA A 244 6.35 15.07 5.26
C ALA A 244 7.20 13.79 5.37
N LEU A 245 6.87 12.92 6.33
CA LEU A 245 7.47 11.60 6.53
C LEU A 245 6.69 10.52 5.78
N ASP A 246 7.01 10.33 4.49
CA ASP A 246 6.30 9.40 3.59
C ASP A 246 7.11 8.15 3.21
N SER A 247 8.43 8.19 3.36
CA SER A 247 9.34 7.19 2.81
C SER A 247 10.64 7.08 3.61
N LEU A 248 11.37 5.99 3.40
CA LEU A 248 12.70 5.79 3.99
C LEU A 248 13.63 6.98 3.69
N GLY A 249 13.67 7.47 2.45
CA GLY A 249 14.49 8.61 2.04
C GLY A 249 14.14 9.90 2.78
N THR A 250 12.85 10.16 3.06
CA THR A 250 12.47 11.30 3.91
C THR A 250 12.97 11.15 5.34
N ALA A 251 12.88 9.95 5.93
CA ALA A 251 13.38 9.69 7.27
C ALA A 251 14.90 9.89 7.35
N LEU A 252 15.66 9.33 6.40
CA LEU A 252 17.12 9.46 6.35
C LEU A 252 17.53 10.94 6.22
N GLY A 253 16.90 11.69 5.34
CA GLY A 253 17.24 13.10 5.15
C GLY A 253 16.84 14.01 6.30
N LEU A 254 15.73 13.72 7.00
CA LEU A 254 15.37 14.44 8.23
C LEU A 254 16.36 14.15 9.36
N LEU A 255 16.77 12.88 9.52
CA LEU A 255 17.78 12.49 10.51
C LEU A 255 19.13 13.11 10.21
N GLY A 256 19.53 13.17 8.94
CA GLY A 256 20.76 13.85 8.54
C GLY A 256 20.72 15.34 8.80
N PHE A 257 19.60 16.00 8.48
CA PHE A 257 19.44 17.42 8.78
C PHE A 257 19.44 17.70 10.30
N ALA A 258 18.79 16.83 11.08
CA ALA A 258 18.79 16.94 12.55
C ALA A 258 20.18 16.69 13.15
N ASP A 259 20.99 15.81 12.56
CA ASP A 259 22.39 15.63 12.96
C ASP A 259 23.27 16.81 12.52
N GLU A 260 22.98 17.39 11.34
CA GLU A 260 23.71 18.54 10.80
C GLU A 260 23.55 19.81 11.64
N VAL A 261 22.31 20.12 12.02
CA VAL A 261 21.95 21.36 12.72
C VAL A 261 21.83 21.13 14.23
N GLY A 262 21.55 19.91 14.67
CA GLY A 262 21.27 19.56 16.06
C GLY A 262 19.76 19.43 16.31
N LEU A 263 19.38 18.33 16.96
CA LEU A 263 17.99 17.97 17.18
C LEU A 263 17.21 19.04 17.98
N ASP A 264 17.88 19.68 18.96
CA ASP A 264 17.29 20.77 19.77
C ASP A 264 16.85 21.98 18.95
N GLN A 265 17.49 22.23 17.81
CA GLN A 265 17.18 23.37 16.95
C GLN A 265 16.05 23.06 15.97
N VAL A 266 15.90 21.80 15.54
CA VAL A 266 14.90 21.39 14.54
C VAL A 266 13.60 20.87 15.15
N GLU A 267 13.64 20.30 16.35
CA GLU A 267 12.47 19.76 17.06
C GLU A 267 11.34 20.80 17.27
N PRO A 268 11.61 22.06 17.66
CA PRO A 268 10.54 23.04 17.88
C PRO A 268 9.98 23.65 16.59
N LEU A 269 10.57 23.36 15.42
CA LEU A 269 10.20 23.99 14.16
C LEU A 269 9.00 23.31 13.51
N GLY A 270 8.04 24.11 13.04
CA GLY A 270 7.02 23.65 12.11
C GLY A 270 7.59 23.34 10.72
N LEU A 271 6.82 22.65 9.87
CA LEU A 271 7.27 22.21 8.54
C LEU A 271 7.87 23.33 7.67
N GLN A 272 7.18 24.48 7.59
CA GLN A 272 7.65 25.63 6.82
C GLN A 272 8.97 26.21 7.36
N GLN A 273 9.09 26.29 8.69
CA GLN A 273 10.30 26.76 9.35
C GLN A 273 11.46 25.79 9.15
N LEU A 274 11.19 24.48 9.13
CA LEU A 274 12.18 23.44 8.87
C LEU A 274 12.75 23.55 7.45
N VAL A 275 11.89 23.71 6.43
CA VAL A 275 12.32 23.94 5.04
C VAL A 275 13.14 25.23 4.93
N ALA A 276 12.67 26.33 5.51
CA ALA A 276 13.39 27.59 5.50
C ALA A 276 14.75 27.51 6.20
N ALA A 277 14.83 26.79 7.33
CA ALA A 277 16.08 26.56 8.05
C ALA A 277 17.06 25.75 7.22
N CYS A 278 16.61 24.68 6.55
CA CYS A 278 17.46 23.89 5.66
C CYS A 278 17.99 24.72 4.49
N ILE A 279 17.14 25.49 3.82
CA ILE A 279 17.54 26.35 2.71
C ILE A 279 18.54 27.42 3.17
N LYS A 280 18.30 28.07 4.31
CA LYS A 280 19.23 29.06 4.89
C LYS A 280 20.57 28.43 5.26
N PHE A 281 20.55 27.21 5.81
CA PHE A 281 21.75 26.47 6.15
C PHE A 281 22.58 26.16 4.90
N ARG A 282 21.94 25.64 3.83
CA ARG A 282 22.61 25.39 2.54
C ARG A 282 23.12 26.68 1.91
N ALA A 283 22.31 27.74 1.91
CA ALA A 283 22.69 29.05 1.38
C ALA A 283 23.91 29.66 2.09
N ALA A 284 24.04 29.44 3.41
CA ALA A 284 25.19 29.92 4.19
C ALA A 284 26.51 29.21 3.81
N THR A 285 26.44 28.02 3.23
CA THR A 285 27.61 27.25 2.77
C THR A 285 28.01 27.57 1.32
N MET A 286 27.24 28.39 0.61
CA MET A 286 27.48 28.71 -0.81
C MET A 286 28.36 29.94 -1.00
N GLN A 287 29.23 29.92 -2.01
CA GLN A 287 29.93 31.11 -2.50
C GLN A 287 29.09 31.83 -3.58
N GLY A 288 28.79 33.12 -3.39
CA GLY A 288 28.16 34.00 -4.39
C GLY A 288 26.64 33.86 -4.60
N ASP A 289 26.16 32.65 -4.89
CA ASP A 289 24.76 32.42 -5.32
C ASP A 289 23.77 32.22 -4.16
N GLY A 290 24.25 32.21 -2.92
CA GLY A 290 23.43 31.94 -1.72
C GLY A 290 22.43 33.04 -1.35
N ARG A 291 22.59 34.28 -1.86
CA ARG A 291 21.73 35.41 -1.47
C ARG A 291 20.26 35.17 -1.83
N LEU A 292 19.99 34.73 -3.06
CA LEU A 292 18.62 34.43 -3.52
C LEU A 292 17.97 33.38 -2.63
N LEU A 293 18.68 32.29 -2.31
CA LEU A 293 18.15 31.24 -1.46
C LEU A 293 17.94 31.70 -0.01
N LYS A 294 18.85 32.52 0.53
CA LYS A 294 18.75 33.06 1.88
C LYS A 294 17.53 33.97 2.06
N GLU A 295 17.25 34.81 1.07
CA GLU A 295 16.17 35.80 1.10
C GLU A 295 14.83 35.20 0.69
N ARG A 296 14.78 34.44 -0.41
CA ARG A 296 13.54 33.98 -1.04
C ARG A 296 13.51 32.49 -1.40
N GLY A 297 14.48 31.69 -0.96
CA GLY A 297 14.59 30.29 -1.41
C GLY A 297 13.41 29.41 -1.03
N ALA A 298 12.83 29.61 0.16
CA ALA A 298 11.63 28.86 0.58
C ALA A 298 10.40 29.23 -0.27
N GLU A 299 10.21 30.52 -0.57
CA GLU A 299 9.14 30.99 -1.46
C GLU A 299 9.33 30.46 -2.88
N LEU A 300 10.56 30.54 -3.41
CA LEU A 300 10.92 30.02 -4.72
C LEU A 300 10.61 28.53 -4.80
N LEU A 301 11.01 27.75 -3.79
CA LEU A 301 10.80 26.31 -3.80
C LEU A 301 9.32 25.94 -3.75
N VAL A 302 8.53 26.60 -2.90
CA VAL A 302 7.08 26.36 -2.84
C VAL A 302 6.43 26.76 -4.15
N ALA A 303 6.76 27.92 -4.70
CA ALA A 303 6.18 28.37 -5.96
C ALA A 303 6.56 27.44 -7.13
N LEU A 304 7.83 27.04 -7.24
CA LEU A 304 8.30 26.06 -8.24
C LEU A 304 7.53 24.73 -8.14
N VAL A 305 7.34 24.21 -6.93
CA VAL A 305 6.60 22.95 -6.73
C VAL A 305 5.10 23.14 -6.98
N THR A 306 4.53 24.32 -6.72
CA THR A 306 3.15 24.62 -7.15
C THR A 306 3.02 24.56 -8.67
N GLU A 307 3.95 25.14 -9.43
CA GLU A 307 3.93 25.03 -10.91
C GLU A 307 4.11 23.58 -11.37
N VAL A 308 4.94 22.78 -10.70
CA VAL A 308 5.05 21.34 -11.00
C VAL A 308 3.71 20.62 -10.81
N LEU A 309 2.97 20.93 -9.74
CA LEU A 309 1.68 20.27 -9.47
C LEU A 309 0.61 20.69 -10.49
N ALA A 310 0.64 21.94 -10.96
CA ALA A 310 -0.34 22.46 -11.90
C ALA A 310 -0.03 22.11 -13.37
N GLU A 311 1.23 22.24 -13.81
CA GLU A 311 1.59 22.25 -15.23
C GLU A 311 2.38 21.02 -15.71
N SER A 312 3.05 20.29 -14.80
CA SER A 312 3.94 19.18 -15.19
C SER A 312 3.24 17.83 -15.14
N GLU A 313 3.12 17.16 -16.29
CA GLU A 313 2.65 15.76 -16.38
C GLU A 313 3.54 14.76 -15.62
N LEU A 314 4.75 15.16 -15.23
CA LEU A 314 5.68 14.32 -14.50
C LEU A 314 5.56 14.49 -12.98
N PRO A 315 5.66 13.41 -12.20
CA PRO A 315 5.78 13.48 -10.75
C PRO A 315 6.93 14.36 -10.28
N LEU A 316 6.79 14.97 -9.10
CA LEU A 316 7.80 15.86 -8.53
C LEU A 316 9.18 15.19 -8.38
N ASP A 317 9.21 13.90 -8.05
CA ASP A 317 10.44 13.10 -7.90
C ASP A 317 11.13 12.73 -9.21
N THR A 318 10.44 12.83 -10.34
CA THR A 318 11.00 12.44 -11.63
C THR A 318 12.16 13.35 -11.98
N SER A 319 13.23 12.75 -12.50
CA SER A 319 14.38 13.52 -12.96
C SER A 319 14.01 14.35 -14.19
N ARG A 320 14.42 15.62 -14.19
CA ARG A 320 14.15 16.61 -15.24
C ARG A 320 15.45 17.21 -15.73
N THR A 321 15.50 17.49 -17.01
CA THR A 321 16.54 18.30 -17.65
C THR A 321 16.55 19.73 -17.08
N GLU A 322 17.64 20.45 -17.32
CA GLU A 322 17.74 21.85 -16.91
C GLU A 322 16.65 22.71 -17.57
N ASP A 323 16.37 22.50 -18.86
CA ASP A 323 15.33 23.23 -19.60
C ASP A 323 13.92 22.97 -19.04
N GLU A 324 13.60 21.72 -18.68
CA GLU A 324 12.34 21.38 -18.00
C GLU A 324 12.21 22.10 -16.65
N TRP A 325 13.30 22.23 -15.87
CA TRP A 325 13.29 23.00 -14.63
C TRP A 325 13.14 24.51 -14.87
N LEU A 326 13.75 25.05 -15.93
CA LEU A 326 13.65 26.47 -16.28
C LEU A 326 12.22 26.85 -16.68
N ALA A 327 11.53 25.98 -17.41
CA ALA A 327 10.15 26.19 -17.82
C ALA A 327 9.19 26.28 -16.62
N LEU A 328 9.52 25.62 -15.51
CA LEU A 328 8.71 25.59 -14.28
C LEU A 328 9.00 26.74 -13.32
N VAL A 329 9.97 27.62 -13.61
CA VAL A 329 10.26 28.74 -12.71
C VAL A 329 9.12 29.76 -12.80
N PRO A 330 8.46 30.08 -11.67
CA PRO A 330 7.33 31.00 -11.68
C PRO A 330 7.73 32.38 -12.20
N SER A 331 6.82 33.06 -12.88
CA SER A 331 7.04 34.40 -13.45
C SER A 331 7.53 35.44 -12.43
N ALA A 332 7.11 35.33 -11.16
CA ALA A 332 7.56 36.16 -10.05
C ALA A 332 9.07 36.05 -9.73
N PHE A 333 9.72 34.98 -10.23
CA PHE A 333 11.17 34.74 -10.14
C PHE A 333 11.84 34.80 -11.52
N ALA A 334 11.06 35.01 -12.59
CA ALA A 334 11.55 35.15 -13.95
C ALA A 334 11.99 36.60 -14.30
N GLY A 335 11.79 37.55 -13.40
CA GLY A 335 12.05 38.98 -13.60
C GLY A 335 13.48 39.34 -14.04
N GLU A 336 13.64 40.59 -14.49
CA GLU A 336 14.87 41.13 -15.11
C GLU A 336 16.15 40.84 -14.31
N VAL A 337 17.23 40.66 -15.07
CA VAL A 337 18.59 40.39 -14.61
C VAL A 337 18.93 41.22 -13.37
N ASP A 338 19.36 40.56 -12.28
CA ASP A 338 19.79 41.23 -11.05
C ASP A 338 21.07 42.04 -11.30
N GLU A 339 20.89 43.29 -11.72
CA GLU A 339 21.93 44.24 -12.09
C GLU A 339 23.01 44.39 -11.00
N ALA A 340 22.65 44.18 -9.73
CA ALA A 340 23.56 44.29 -8.59
C ALA A 340 24.47 43.05 -8.46
N TRP A 341 23.94 41.84 -8.65
CA TRP A 341 24.75 40.61 -8.69
C TRP A 341 25.71 40.61 -9.89
N VAL A 342 25.29 41.16 -11.01
CA VAL A 342 26.11 41.26 -12.23
C VAL A 342 27.27 42.22 -12.05
N LYS A 343 27.00 43.39 -11.48
CA LYS A 343 28.04 44.34 -11.07
C LYS A 343 29.06 43.67 -10.17
N ASP A 344 28.60 42.94 -9.15
CA ASP A 344 29.47 42.26 -8.18
C ASP A 344 30.27 41.10 -8.81
N SER A 345 29.66 40.26 -9.65
CA SER A 345 30.33 39.14 -10.32
C SER A 345 31.33 39.60 -11.40
N LEU A 346 31.00 40.63 -12.18
CA LEU A 346 31.91 41.19 -13.19
C LEU A 346 33.07 41.95 -12.54
N GLN A 347 32.83 42.68 -11.45
CA GLN A 347 33.91 43.34 -10.70
C GLN A 347 34.88 42.36 -10.04
N ARG A 348 34.40 41.18 -9.62
CA ARG A 348 35.26 40.10 -9.08
C ARG A 348 36.07 39.40 -10.17
N ALA A 349 35.50 39.19 -11.36
CA ALA A 349 36.18 38.52 -12.47
C ALA A 349 37.10 39.45 -13.27
N PHE A 350 36.76 40.75 -13.35
CA PHE A 350 37.48 41.75 -14.13
C PHE A 350 37.45 43.10 -13.40
N SER A 351 38.54 43.45 -12.71
CA SER A 351 38.66 44.71 -11.95
C SER A 351 38.66 45.98 -12.81
N GLU A 352 38.74 45.87 -14.14
CA GLU A 352 38.91 47.00 -15.07
C GLU A 352 37.66 47.34 -15.91
N LEU A 353 36.55 46.60 -15.78
CA LEU A 353 35.36 46.86 -16.61
C LEU A 353 34.68 48.19 -16.28
N SER A 354 34.42 49.00 -17.30
CA SER A 354 33.70 50.27 -17.16
C SER A 354 32.20 50.06 -16.90
N ARG A 355 31.55 51.04 -16.25
CA ARG A 355 30.11 50.99 -15.92
C ARG A 355 29.21 50.75 -17.14
N ARG A 356 29.61 51.26 -18.33
CA ARG A 356 28.92 51.03 -19.61
C ARG A 356 29.11 49.62 -20.17
N GLU A 357 30.26 48.99 -19.94
CA GLU A 357 30.50 47.61 -20.36
C GLU A 357 29.74 46.63 -19.46
N ILE A 358 29.66 46.93 -18.16
CA ILE A 358 28.80 46.21 -17.23
C ILE A 358 27.35 46.28 -17.71
N GLU A 359 26.83 47.48 -18.02
CA GLU A 359 25.46 47.67 -18.55
C GLU A 359 25.20 46.85 -19.83
N ARG A 360 26.17 46.80 -20.75
CA ARG A 360 26.08 46.03 -22.00
C ARG A 360 26.14 44.51 -21.77
N VAL A 361 26.92 44.05 -20.78
CA VAL A 361 26.97 42.63 -20.39
C VAL A 361 25.70 42.23 -19.65
N THR A 362 25.11 43.09 -18.81
CA THR A 362 23.80 42.82 -18.18
C THR A 362 22.70 42.50 -19.18
N GLN A 363 22.71 43.14 -20.35
CA GLN A 363 21.76 42.88 -21.44
C GLN A 363 21.98 41.53 -22.15
N GLN A 364 23.11 40.86 -21.89
CA GLN A 364 23.47 39.56 -22.48
C GLN A 364 23.41 38.40 -21.46
N LEU A 365 22.93 38.64 -20.24
CA LEU A 365 22.98 37.66 -19.16
C LEU A 365 21.77 36.74 -19.12
N PRO A 366 21.96 35.50 -18.61
CA PRO A 366 20.91 34.50 -18.61
C PRO A 366 19.74 34.93 -17.71
N PRO A 367 18.51 34.53 -18.07
CA PRO A 367 17.28 35.08 -17.49
C PRO A 367 17.10 34.67 -16.01
N GLY A 368 16.23 35.37 -15.27
CA GLY A 368 15.90 35.08 -13.87
C GLY A 368 15.69 33.58 -13.53
N PRO A 369 15.01 32.79 -14.41
CA PRO A 369 14.88 31.35 -14.23
C PRO A 369 16.20 30.59 -14.14
N PHE A 370 17.19 30.96 -14.94
CA PHE A 370 18.50 30.31 -14.92
C PHE A 370 19.21 30.51 -13.59
N ARG A 371 19.13 31.72 -13.02
CA ARG A 371 19.70 31.99 -11.70
C ARG A 371 18.99 31.18 -10.61
N ALA A 372 17.66 31.05 -10.68
CA ALA A 372 16.90 30.25 -9.74
C ALA A 372 17.32 28.77 -9.78
N VAL A 373 17.32 28.15 -10.96
CA VAL A 373 17.73 26.75 -11.14
C VAL A 373 19.18 26.54 -10.73
N ARG A 374 20.10 27.41 -11.14
CA ARG A 374 21.51 27.35 -10.74
C ARG A 374 21.69 27.48 -9.23
N ALA A 375 20.98 28.40 -8.57
CA ALA A 375 21.05 28.56 -7.13
C ALA A 375 20.55 27.30 -6.40
N LEU A 376 19.43 26.71 -6.87
CA LEU A 376 18.92 25.43 -6.33
C LEU A 376 19.93 24.29 -6.52
N ARG A 377 20.61 24.20 -7.67
CA ARG A 377 21.68 23.22 -7.92
C ARG A 377 22.87 23.43 -6.98
N ALA A 378 23.38 24.65 -6.89
CA ALA A 378 24.50 25.00 -6.03
C ALA A 378 24.18 24.82 -4.53
N GLY A 379 22.91 24.99 -4.14
CA GLY A 379 22.40 24.67 -2.80
C GLY A 379 22.15 23.18 -2.55
N SER A 380 22.46 22.30 -3.51
CA SER A 380 22.14 20.86 -3.49
C SER A 380 20.66 20.55 -3.28
N LEU A 381 19.79 21.48 -3.70
CA LEU A 381 18.33 21.33 -3.72
C LEU A 381 17.83 20.68 -5.02
N LEU A 382 18.60 20.81 -6.10
CA LEU A 382 18.47 20.02 -7.32
C LEU A 382 19.73 19.18 -7.48
N ARG A 383 19.62 17.87 -7.28
CA ARG A 383 20.76 16.95 -7.34
C ARG A 383 20.77 16.18 -8.66
N PRO A 384 21.95 15.93 -9.25
CA PRO A 384 22.05 15.11 -10.45
C PRO A 384 21.58 13.69 -10.17
N THR A 385 20.83 13.12 -11.11
CA THR A 385 20.40 11.72 -11.08
C THR A 385 21.17 10.94 -12.13
N ALA A 386 21.80 9.83 -11.75
CA ALA A 386 22.35 8.89 -12.71
C ALA A 386 21.18 8.09 -13.32
N LEU A 387 20.93 8.23 -14.61
CA LEU A 387 20.14 7.27 -15.37
C LEU A 387 21.13 6.41 -16.16
N SER A 388 20.97 5.09 -16.11
CA SER A 388 21.88 4.17 -16.83
C SER A 388 21.38 3.95 -18.24
N GLY A 389 22.21 4.30 -19.23
CA GLY A 389 21.96 4.02 -20.65
C GLY A 389 23.03 4.68 -21.52
N GLN A 390 23.22 4.21 -22.76
CA GLN A 390 24.10 4.88 -23.74
C GLN A 390 23.60 6.30 -24.11
N THR A 391 22.39 6.64 -23.70
CA THR A 391 21.77 7.98 -23.72
C THR A 391 21.69 8.58 -22.32
N ALA A 392 22.68 8.34 -21.45
CA ALA A 392 22.84 9.08 -20.20
C ALA A 392 23.03 10.57 -20.53
N LEU A 393 21.92 11.29 -20.65
CA LEU A 393 21.89 12.73 -20.78
C LEU A 393 22.45 13.29 -19.48
N SER A 394 23.76 13.55 -19.49
CA SER A 394 24.45 14.36 -18.50
C SER A 394 23.66 15.67 -18.37
N GLY A 395 22.94 15.87 -17.25
CA GLY A 395 22.14 17.08 -17.05
C GLY A 395 20.76 16.88 -16.42
N GLN A 396 20.32 15.66 -16.14
CA GLN A 396 19.08 15.46 -15.38
C GLN A 396 19.26 15.65 -13.87
N HIS A 397 18.32 16.36 -13.26
CA HIS A 397 18.30 16.69 -11.85
C HIS A 397 16.92 16.39 -11.24
N ALA A 398 16.91 15.95 -9.99
CA ALA A 398 15.70 15.78 -9.20
C ALA A 398 15.75 16.64 -7.93
N LEU A 399 14.57 16.99 -7.41
CA LEU A 399 14.45 17.77 -6.18
C LEU A 399 14.91 16.95 -4.96
N ALA A 400 15.83 17.50 -4.19
CA ALA A 400 16.46 16.86 -3.04
C ALA A 400 16.78 17.88 -1.93
N PRO A 401 17.16 17.46 -0.72
CA PRO A 401 16.90 16.15 -0.13
C PRO A 401 15.41 15.76 -0.25
N ARG A 402 15.10 14.46 -0.26
CA ARG A 402 13.71 13.98 -0.49
C ARG A 402 12.71 14.56 0.52
N TRP A 403 13.12 14.78 1.76
CA TRP A 403 12.25 15.40 2.77
C TRP A 403 11.93 16.86 2.46
N VAL A 404 12.86 17.62 1.86
CA VAL A 404 12.61 19.00 1.42
C VAL A 404 11.61 19.00 0.27
N ALA A 405 11.73 18.06 -0.67
CA ALA A 405 10.75 17.88 -1.74
C ALA A 405 9.36 17.52 -1.21
N SER A 406 9.28 16.56 -0.28
CA SER A 406 8.00 16.15 0.35
C SER A 406 7.38 17.29 1.15
N ALA A 407 8.18 18.02 1.93
CA ALA A 407 7.73 19.17 2.69
C ALA A 407 7.26 20.32 1.78
N ALA A 408 8.03 20.65 0.74
CA ALA A 408 7.67 21.65 -0.25
C ALA A 408 6.37 21.29 -0.95
N ARG A 409 6.16 20.02 -1.33
CA ARG A 409 4.90 19.52 -1.88
C ARG A 409 3.71 19.77 -0.94
N GLN A 410 3.84 19.45 0.35
CA GLN A 410 2.77 19.70 1.34
C GLN A 410 2.47 21.20 1.52
N LEU A 411 3.50 22.05 1.52
CA LEU A 411 3.33 23.50 1.58
C LEU A 411 2.70 24.06 0.29
N SER A 412 3.07 23.50 -0.86
CA SER A 412 2.60 23.90 -2.19
C SER A 412 1.15 23.51 -2.41
N LEU A 413 0.71 22.34 -1.93
CA LEU A 413 -0.71 21.97 -1.93
C LEU A 413 -1.54 22.96 -1.10
N LYS A 414 -1.08 23.33 0.09
CA LYS A 414 -1.75 24.34 0.91
C LYS A 414 -1.81 25.71 0.23
N ALA A 415 -0.72 26.11 -0.42
CA ALA A 415 -0.63 27.36 -1.17
C ALA A 415 -1.57 27.34 -2.40
N LEU A 416 -1.58 26.23 -3.14
CA LEU A 416 -2.42 26.00 -4.32
C LEU A 416 -3.91 26.11 -3.98
N PHE A 417 -4.36 25.50 -2.87
CA PHE A 417 -5.73 25.61 -2.38
C PHE A 417 -6.06 26.96 -1.70
N SER A 418 -5.10 27.88 -1.65
CA SER A 418 -5.35 29.28 -1.30
C SER A 418 -5.52 30.16 -2.56
N ARG A 419 -5.36 29.58 -3.76
CA ARG A 419 -5.60 30.20 -5.05
C ARG A 419 -7.03 29.90 -5.55
N THR A 420 -7.35 30.24 -6.80
CA THR A 420 -8.69 30.04 -7.37
C THR A 420 -9.00 28.57 -7.65
N ALA A 421 -10.30 28.20 -7.75
CA ALA A 421 -10.70 26.83 -8.11
C ALA A 421 -10.23 26.38 -9.49
N HIS A 422 -10.02 27.32 -10.40
CA HIS A 422 -9.39 27.03 -11.67
C HIS A 422 -7.95 26.51 -11.47
N GLU A 423 -7.14 27.18 -10.65
CA GLU A 423 -5.73 26.83 -10.48
C GLU A 423 -5.53 25.49 -9.76
N TRP A 424 -6.27 25.21 -8.67
CA TRP A 424 -6.17 23.91 -8.02
C TRP A 424 -6.92 22.80 -8.77
N GLY A 425 -7.85 23.16 -9.64
CA GLY A 425 -8.48 22.27 -10.61
C GLY A 425 -7.52 21.73 -11.67
N GLU A 426 -6.53 22.52 -12.11
CA GLU A 426 -5.48 22.05 -13.03
C GLU A 426 -4.66 20.91 -12.40
N ALA A 427 -4.35 21.00 -11.10
CA ALA A 427 -3.68 19.91 -10.40
C ALA A 427 -4.53 18.64 -10.26
N LEU A 428 -5.86 18.75 -10.29
CA LEU A 428 -6.76 17.60 -10.33
C LEU A 428 -6.79 16.96 -11.73
N LEU A 429 -6.64 17.73 -12.81
CA LEU A 429 -6.53 17.18 -14.15
C LEU A 429 -5.22 16.43 -14.39
N ASN A 430 -4.16 16.82 -13.67
CA ASN A 430 -2.84 16.24 -13.79
C ASN A 430 -2.75 14.87 -13.06
N PRO A 431 -2.55 13.74 -13.76
CA PRO A 431 -2.46 12.41 -13.13
C PRO A 431 -1.35 12.29 -12.08
N ALA A 432 -0.28 13.09 -12.21
CA ALA A 432 0.83 13.09 -11.26
C ALA A 432 0.51 13.83 -9.94
N ALA A 433 -0.51 14.69 -9.93
CA ALA A 433 -0.88 15.53 -8.80
C ALA A 433 -2.29 15.24 -8.25
N SER A 434 -3.17 14.60 -9.02
CA SER A 434 -4.60 14.47 -8.72
C SER A 434 -4.89 13.80 -7.38
N VAL A 435 -4.20 12.70 -7.05
CA VAL A 435 -4.35 12.00 -5.76
C VAL A 435 -3.95 12.90 -4.58
N LEU A 436 -2.89 13.68 -4.75
CA LEU A 436 -2.40 14.60 -3.72
C LEU A 436 -3.36 15.79 -3.55
N ALA A 437 -3.85 16.34 -4.66
CA ALA A 437 -4.83 17.41 -4.66
C ALA A 437 -6.16 16.94 -4.06
N LEU A 438 -6.61 15.72 -4.38
CA LEU A 438 -7.80 15.11 -3.80
C LEU A 438 -7.66 14.94 -2.27
N GLY A 439 -6.50 14.49 -1.79
CA GLY A 439 -6.23 14.38 -0.36
C GLY A 439 -6.21 15.74 0.38
N GLU A 440 -5.65 16.78 -0.24
CA GLU A 440 -5.68 18.16 0.28
C GLU A 440 -7.13 18.69 0.33
N LEU A 441 -7.91 18.47 -0.73
CA LEU A 441 -9.32 18.83 -0.81
C LEU A 441 -10.14 18.12 0.28
N ALA A 442 -9.96 16.82 0.46
CA ALA A 442 -10.64 16.03 1.49
C ALA A 442 -10.42 16.62 2.89
N ARG A 443 -9.17 17.00 3.22
CA ARG A 443 -8.86 17.62 4.50
C ARG A 443 -9.44 19.03 4.63
N ARG A 444 -9.59 19.80 3.55
CA ARG A 444 -10.26 21.11 3.57
C ARG A 444 -11.76 20.96 3.83
N LEU A 445 -12.42 20.05 3.11
CA LEU A 445 -13.84 19.74 3.31
C LEU A 445 -14.10 19.22 4.72
N THR A 446 -13.21 18.38 5.26
CA THR A 446 -13.33 17.90 6.65
C THR A 446 -13.18 19.01 7.69
N ALA A 447 -12.49 20.11 7.36
CA ALA A 447 -12.34 21.23 8.27
C ALA A 447 -13.54 22.17 8.24
N ASP A 448 -14.11 22.44 7.06
CA ASP A 448 -15.24 23.35 6.85
C ASP A 448 -15.87 23.13 5.45
N ALA A 449 -16.75 22.12 5.33
CA ALA A 449 -17.35 21.74 4.05
C ALA A 449 -18.26 22.83 3.46
N GLU A 450 -19.03 23.50 4.31
CA GLU A 450 -19.98 24.56 3.94
C GLU A 450 -19.25 25.72 3.27
N ARG A 451 -18.31 26.34 4.00
CA ARG A 451 -17.56 27.51 3.52
C ARG A 451 -16.73 27.20 2.29
N PHE A 452 -16.09 26.03 2.24
CA PHE A 452 -15.25 25.67 1.10
C PHE A 452 -16.09 25.49 -0.17
N THR A 453 -17.28 24.87 -0.05
CA THR A 453 -18.17 24.66 -1.18
C THR A 453 -18.82 25.97 -1.65
N GLU A 454 -19.19 26.86 -0.74
CA GLU A 454 -19.67 28.21 -1.08
C GLU A 454 -18.64 28.95 -1.94
N GLN A 455 -17.37 28.98 -1.50
CA GLN A 455 -16.27 29.61 -2.24
C GLN A 455 -16.02 29.00 -3.64
N LEU A 456 -16.27 27.71 -3.80
CA LEU A 456 -16.17 27.03 -5.09
C LEU A 456 -17.29 27.46 -6.05
N LEU A 457 -18.51 27.66 -5.52
CA LEU A 457 -19.69 28.02 -6.31
C LEU A 457 -19.76 29.52 -6.65
N ASP A 458 -19.12 30.39 -5.87
CA ASP A 458 -18.98 31.82 -6.17
C ASP A 458 -18.30 32.11 -7.53
N LEU A 459 -17.56 31.13 -8.06
CA LEU A 459 -16.91 31.21 -9.37
C LEU A 459 -17.90 30.82 -10.48
N GLU A 460 -18.94 31.64 -10.67
CA GLU A 460 -20.03 31.35 -11.61
C GLU A 460 -19.54 31.25 -13.08
N GLY A 461 -20.05 30.24 -13.80
CA GLY A 461 -20.21 30.30 -15.26
C GLY A 461 -19.00 29.94 -16.12
N THR A 462 -18.03 29.18 -15.61
CA THR A 462 -16.90 28.69 -16.41
C THR A 462 -17.10 27.24 -16.84
N THR A 463 -16.97 26.94 -18.13
CA THR A 463 -16.93 25.56 -18.64
C THR A 463 -15.51 25.04 -18.78
N ALA A 464 -14.55 25.66 -18.08
CA ALA A 464 -13.14 25.30 -18.16
C ALA A 464 -12.93 23.89 -17.56
N PRO A 465 -12.11 23.02 -18.18
CA PRO A 465 -11.85 21.66 -17.68
C PRO A 465 -11.41 21.62 -16.21
N ALA A 466 -10.55 22.56 -15.78
CA ALA A 466 -10.08 22.60 -14.41
C ALA A 466 -11.19 22.94 -13.40
N TYR A 467 -12.11 23.84 -13.76
CA TYR A 467 -13.27 24.11 -12.91
C TYR A 467 -14.18 22.88 -12.81
N ALA A 468 -14.38 22.16 -13.91
CA ALA A 468 -15.11 20.89 -13.89
C ALA A 468 -14.41 19.85 -12.99
N ALA A 469 -13.08 19.74 -13.06
CA ALA A 469 -12.32 18.88 -12.17
C ALA A 469 -12.53 19.25 -10.69
N ALA A 470 -12.52 20.54 -10.38
CA ALA A 470 -12.73 21.07 -9.03
C ALA A 470 -14.13 20.76 -8.48
N VAL A 471 -15.18 20.99 -9.27
CA VAL A 471 -16.56 20.66 -8.90
C VAL A 471 -16.72 19.15 -8.73
N GLU A 472 -16.30 18.36 -9.71
CA GLU A 472 -16.51 16.92 -9.65
C GLU A 472 -15.71 16.23 -8.53
N ALA A 473 -14.51 16.71 -8.20
CA ALA A 473 -13.73 16.19 -7.07
C ALA A 473 -14.43 16.50 -5.73
N THR A 474 -14.98 17.72 -5.60
CA THR A 474 -15.79 18.11 -4.44
C THR A 474 -17.04 17.23 -4.30
N VAL A 475 -17.74 16.98 -5.42
CA VAL A 475 -18.89 16.06 -5.45
C VAL A 475 -18.48 14.65 -5.03
N ARG A 476 -17.42 14.08 -5.62
CA ARG A 476 -16.90 12.74 -5.29
C ARG A 476 -16.63 12.61 -3.78
N LEU A 477 -15.94 13.58 -3.18
CA LEU A 477 -15.58 13.55 -1.75
C LEU A 477 -16.79 13.71 -0.82
N LEU A 478 -17.67 14.67 -1.09
CA LEU A 478 -18.88 14.86 -0.28
C LEU A 478 -19.80 13.64 -0.38
N GLY A 479 -19.98 13.11 -1.59
CA GLY A 479 -20.79 11.92 -1.82
C GLY A 479 -20.20 10.64 -1.26
N ALA A 480 -18.86 10.53 -1.13
CA ALA A 480 -18.21 9.42 -0.44
C ALA A 480 -18.32 9.52 1.10
N HIS A 481 -18.52 10.73 1.63
CA HIS A 481 -18.54 11.01 3.07
C HIS A 481 -19.86 11.67 3.52
N PRO A 482 -20.89 10.88 3.89
CA PRO A 482 -22.20 11.41 4.27
C PRO A 482 -22.22 12.36 5.46
N ALA A 483 -21.23 12.26 6.36
CA ALA A 483 -21.05 13.23 7.43
C ALA A 483 -20.79 14.64 6.85
N LEU A 484 -19.87 14.76 5.88
CA LEU A 484 -19.57 16.02 5.22
C LEU A 484 -20.76 16.53 4.40
N LEU A 485 -21.45 15.62 3.70
CA LEU A 485 -22.65 15.99 2.94
C LEU A 485 -23.79 16.48 3.84
N GLY A 486 -23.92 15.93 5.04
CA GLY A 486 -24.91 16.38 6.03
C GLY A 486 -24.62 17.77 6.61
N GLU A 487 -23.35 18.20 6.62
CA GLU A 487 -22.92 19.52 7.09
C GLU A 487 -23.15 20.62 6.06
N LEU A 488 -23.18 20.30 4.77
CA LEU A 488 -23.26 21.27 3.67
C LEU A 488 -24.55 22.13 3.68
N GLY A 489 -25.61 21.65 4.33
CA GLY A 489 -26.93 22.29 4.23
C GLY A 489 -27.59 22.04 2.87
N ARG A 490 -28.92 22.17 2.83
CA ARG A 490 -29.71 21.79 1.64
C ARG A 490 -29.48 22.73 0.45
N ASP A 491 -29.42 24.03 0.69
CA ASP A 491 -29.33 25.04 -0.38
C ASP A 491 -28.00 24.92 -1.15
N LEU A 492 -26.88 24.73 -0.43
CA LEU A 492 -25.57 24.49 -1.06
C LEU A 492 -25.50 23.12 -1.74
N ALA A 493 -26.14 22.08 -1.20
CA ALA A 493 -26.26 20.80 -1.89
C ALA A 493 -27.05 20.93 -3.20
N GLU A 494 -28.15 21.68 -3.21
CA GLU A 494 -28.94 22.00 -4.42
C GLU A 494 -28.10 22.79 -5.43
N ALA A 495 -27.36 23.81 -4.99
CA ALA A 495 -26.49 24.60 -5.85
C ALA A 495 -25.35 23.78 -6.46
N LEU A 496 -24.62 23.00 -5.63
CA LEU A 496 -23.54 22.12 -6.09
C LEU A 496 -24.05 21.06 -7.05
N PHE A 497 -25.23 20.48 -6.79
CA PHE A 497 -25.84 19.52 -7.70
C PHE A 497 -26.21 20.15 -9.04
N SER A 498 -26.78 21.36 -9.02
CA SER A 498 -27.11 22.10 -10.24
C SER A 498 -25.86 22.39 -11.08
N GLU A 499 -24.76 22.79 -10.43
CA GLU A 499 -23.50 23.06 -11.10
C GLU A 499 -22.88 21.77 -11.68
N GLN A 500 -22.83 20.69 -10.90
CA GLN A 500 -22.39 19.38 -11.39
C GLN A 500 -23.20 18.91 -12.60
N LYS A 501 -24.51 19.12 -12.57
CA LYS A 501 -25.40 18.73 -13.67
C LYS A 501 -25.15 19.55 -14.93
N SER A 502 -24.78 20.83 -14.79
CA SER A 502 -24.43 21.71 -15.93
C SER A 502 -23.12 21.28 -16.60
N LEU A 503 -22.18 20.74 -15.81
CA LEU A 503 -20.83 20.39 -16.26
C LEU A 503 -20.68 18.97 -16.84
N ALA A 504 -21.58 18.06 -16.51
CA ALA A 504 -21.46 16.66 -16.90
C ALA A 504 -21.67 16.39 -18.39
N LEU A 505 -21.03 15.35 -18.89
CA LEU A 505 -21.17 14.90 -20.26
C LEU A 505 -22.47 14.12 -20.44
N THR A 506 -23.34 14.60 -21.32
CA THR A 506 -24.58 13.93 -21.70
C THR A 506 -24.49 13.48 -23.15
N LEU A 507 -24.42 12.16 -23.35
CA LEU A 507 -24.36 11.53 -24.67
C LEU A 507 -25.70 10.82 -24.97
N PRO A 508 -26.19 10.82 -26.22
CA PRO A 508 -27.43 10.15 -26.58
C PRO A 508 -27.40 8.66 -26.21
N GLY A 509 -28.40 8.20 -25.45
CA GLY A 509 -28.55 6.79 -25.09
C GLY A 509 -27.57 6.29 -24.02
N ARG A 510 -26.77 7.16 -23.40
CA ARG A 510 -25.90 6.81 -22.27
C ARG A 510 -26.29 7.58 -21.02
N ALA A 511 -25.98 7.02 -19.85
CA ALA A 511 -26.10 7.78 -18.61
C ALA A 511 -25.14 8.97 -18.60
N PRO A 512 -25.46 10.07 -17.88
CA PRO A 512 -24.52 11.16 -17.68
C PRO A 512 -23.19 10.64 -17.13
N ALA A 513 -22.09 11.22 -17.60
CA ALA A 513 -20.74 10.83 -17.23
C ALA A 513 -19.98 12.05 -16.67
N PRO A 514 -18.97 11.82 -15.81
CA PRO A 514 -18.05 12.88 -15.44
C PRO A 514 -17.34 13.39 -16.70
N ARG A 515 -17.01 14.67 -16.70
CA ARG A 515 -16.21 15.32 -17.75
C ARG A 515 -14.73 15.04 -17.60
N VAL A 516 -14.28 14.76 -16.37
CA VAL A 516 -12.91 14.33 -16.09
C VAL A 516 -12.87 12.83 -15.88
N ASP A 517 -12.07 12.17 -16.72
CA ASP A 517 -11.76 10.75 -16.65
C ASP A 517 -10.27 10.57 -16.30
N TYR A 518 -9.96 9.50 -15.57
CA TYR A 518 -8.62 9.22 -15.08
C TYR A 518 -8.12 7.88 -15.63
N PRO A 519 -6.79 7.73 -15.83
CA PRO A 519 -6.23 6.45 -16.25
C PRO A 519 -6.64 5.31 -15.31
N GLU A 520 -6.93 4.14 -15.86
CA GLU A 520 -7.43 2.97 -15.10
C GLU A 520 -6.53 2.62 -13.91
N TRP A 521 -5.21 2.56 -14.12
CA TRP A 521 -4.23 2.29 -13.05
C TRP A 521 -4.31 3.29 -11.89
N LEU A 522 -4.67 4.54 -12.18
CA LEU A 522 -4.79 5.59 -11.18
C LEU A 522 -6.10 5.42 -10.40
N ALA A 523 -7.20 5.14 -11.10
CA ALA A 523 -8.49 4.84 -10.50
C ALA A 523 -8.47 3.55 -9.65
N GLU A 524 -7.68 2.54 -10.02
CA GLU A 524 -7.47 1.35 -9.19
C GLU A 524 -6.70 1.68 -7.90
N SER A 525 -5.74 2.61 -7.99
CA SER A 525 -4.91 3.03 -6.85
C SER A 525 -5.64 3.99 -5.90
N GLU A 526 -6.51 4.83 -6.44
CA GLU A 526 -7.34 5.79 -5.74
C GLU A 526 -8.79 5.69 -6.29
N PRO A 527 -9.61 4.79 -5.70
CA PRO A 527 -10.95 4.49 -6.19
C PRO A 527 -11.86 5.72 -6.31
N LEU A 528 -11.65 6.77 -5.51
CA LEU A 528 -12.44 8.00 -5.59
C LEU A 528 -12.32 8.73 -6.94
N LEU A 529 -11.25 8.49 -7.69
CA LEU A 529 -11.08 9.05 -9.03
C LEU A 529 -11.88 8.29 -10.10
N ALA A 530 -12.36 7.08 -9.82
CA ALA A 530 -13.12 6.27 -10.78
C ALA A 530 -14.46 6.93 -11.17
N ALA A 531 -14.92 6.66 -12.39
CA ALA A 531 -16.23 7.11 -12.86
C ALA A 531 -17.39 6.58 -11.98
N GLY A 532 -17.28 5.34 -11.49
CA GLY A 532 -18.23 4.75 -10.55
C GLY A 532 -18.38 5.54 -9.25
N ALA A 533 -17.29 6.11 -8.73
CA ALA A 533 -17.31 6.96 -7.54
C ALA A 533 -18.12 8.23 -7.77
N TRP A 534 -17.92 8.87 -8.93
CA TRP A 534 -18.69 10.06 -9.33
C TRP A 534 -20.18 9.77 -9.44
N ARG A 535 -20.57 8.64 -10.06
CA ARG A 535 -21.99 8.27 -10.22
C ARG A 535 -22.69 8.11 -8.87
N LEU A 536 -22.05 7.39 -7.95
CA LEU A 536 -22.58 7.18 -6.60
C LEU A 536 -22.66 8.51 -5.84
N ALA A 537 -21.61 9.32 -5.92
CA ALA A 537 -21.54 10.61 -5.26
C ALA A 537 -22.61 11.59 -5.75
N ALA A 538 -22.84 11.64 -7.07
CA ALA A 538 -23.90 12.44 -7.66
C ALA A 538 -25.30 11.99 -7.19
N CYS A 539 -25.52 10.68 -6.98
CA CYS A 539 -26.78 10.18 -6.40
C CYS A 539 -26.98 10.65 -4.95
N HIS A 540 -25.94 10.54 -4.12
CA HIS A 540 -26.00 11.00 -2.73
C HIS A 540 -26.26 12.50 -2.67
N LEU A 541 -25.57 13.29 -3.49
CA LEU A 541 -25.74 14.74 -3.57
C LEU A 541 -27.16 15.11 -4.04
N GLU A 542 -27.69 14.45 -5.07
CA GLU A 542 -29.07 14.67 -5.53
C GLU A 542 -30.08 14.37 -4.42
N GLN A 543 -29.87 13.30 -3.64
CA GLN A 543 -30.74 12.97 -2.51
C GLN A 543 -30.67 14.00 -1.38
N ALA A 544 -29.48 14.54 -1.10
CA ALA A 544 -29.29 15.59 -0.09
C ALA A 544 -29.93 16.92 -0.53
N ALA A 545 -29.80 17.25 -1.82
CA ALA A 545 -30.44 18.38 -2.46
C ALA A 545 -31.98 18.26 -2.41
N ALA A 546 -32.53 17.11 -2.82
CA ALA A 546 -33.96 16.85 -2.77
C ALA A 546 -34.30 15.36 -2.57
N PRO A 547 -35.35 15.02 -1.79
CA PRO A 547 -35.79 13.64 -1.68
C PRO A 547 -36.17 13.06 -3.05
N LEU A 548 -35.39 12.08 -3.52
CA LEU A 548 -35.59 11.45 -4.81
C LEU A 548 -36.87 10.62 -4.85
N ARG A 549 -37.78 10.97 -5.77
CA ARG A 549 -38.96 10.15 -6.14
C ARG A 549 -38.79 9.39 -7.45
N GLN A 550 -37.70 9.63 -8.17
CA GLN A 550 -37.40 9.07 -9.48
C GLN A 550 -35.96 8.52 -9.49
N VAL A 551 -35.59 7.81 -10.55
CA VAL A 551 -34.21 7.36 -10.79
C VAL A 551 -33.29 8.59 -10.81
N PRO A 552 -32.15 8.55 -10.08
CA PRO A 552 -31.19 9.65 -10.03
C PRO A 552 -30.73 10.02 -11.42
N TRP A 553 -30.53 11.31 -11.66
CA TRP A 553 -30.12 11.80 -12.96
C TRP A 553 -28.84 11.12 -13.47
N SER A 554 -27.85 10.86 -12.61
CA SER A 554 -26.58 10.20 -12.98
C SER A 554 -26.72 8.71 -13.34
N LEU A 555 -27.84 8.09 -13.02
CA LEU A 555 -28.16 6.69 -13.33
C LEU A 555 -29.31 6.54 -14.34
N ARG A 556 -29.89 7.66 -14.82
CA ARG A 556 -30.89 7.60 -15.88
C ARG A 556 -30.23 7.03 -17.13
N SER A 557 -30.83 6.00 -17.69
CA SER A 557 -30.30 5.27 -18.86
C SER A 557 -28.99 4.52 -18.61
N ALA A 558 -28.62 4.22 -17.35
CA ALA A 558 -27.47 3.38 -17.05
C ALA A 558 -27.69 1.94 -17.56
N GLY A 559 -26.77 1.47 -18.39
CA GLY A 559 -26.69 0.09 -18.85
C GLY A 559 -25.85 -0.78 -17.91
N ASN A 560 -25.46 -1.95 -18.40
CA ASN A 560 -24.59 -2.86 -17.64
C ASN A 560 -23.17 -2.32 -17.49
N ASP A 561 -22.67 -1.52 -18.44
CA ASP A 561 -21.31 -1.00 -18.42
C ASP A 561 -21.14 0.01 -17.28
N GLU A 562 -22.08 0.97 -17.14
CA GLU A 562 -22.05 1.98 -16.07
C GLU A 562 -22.26 1.37 -14.68
N LEU A 563 -23.06 0.30 -14.59
CA LEU A 563 -23.18 -0.48 -13.35
C LEU A 563 -21.94 -1.33 -13.06
N GLY A 564 -21.22 -1.74 -14.10
CA GLY A 564 -19.91 -2.38 -14.00
C GLY A 564 -18.84 -1.44 -13.44
N GLU A 565 -18.81 -0.17 -13.89
CA GLU A 565 -17.94 0.87 -13.34
C GLU A 565 -18.19 1.08 -11.83
N LEU A 566 -19.46 1.13 -11.42
CA LEU A 566 -19.84 1.24 -10.02
C LEU A 566 -19.41 0.00 -9.22
N ALA A 567 -19.55 -1.20 -9.79
CA ALA A 567 -19.12 -2.44 -9.14
C ALA A 567 -17.60 -2.49 -8.95
N SER A 568 -16.85 -2.09 -9.98
CA SER A 568 -15.38 -1.99 -9.93
C SER A 568 -14.93 -1.01 -8.83
N PHE A 569 -15.56 0.16 -8.75
CA PHE A 569 -15.31 1.12 -7.68
C PHE A 569 -15.59 0.54 -6.28
N LEU A 570 -16.74 -0.09 -6.07
CA LEU A 570 -17.10 -0.68 -4.78
C LEU A 570 -16.14 -1.81 -4.38
N ASP A 571 -15.68 -2.60 -5.36
CA ASP A 571 -14.70 -3.64 -5.15
C ASP A 571 -13.32 -3.10 -4.76
N ALA A 572 -12.89 -2.01 -5.41
CA ALA A 572 -11.62 -1.36 -5.15
C ALA A 572 -11.62 -0.59 -3.82
N ALA A 573 -12.74 0.06 -3.47
CA ALA A 573 -12.89 0.77 -2.20
C ALA A 573 -12.83 -0.17 -0.98
N GLY A 574 -13.38 -1.38 -1.10
CA GLY A 574 -13.34 -2.39 -0.04
C GLY A 574 -14.03 -1.96 1.27
N ASP A 575 -14.93 -0.98 1.20
CA ASP A 575 -15.64 -0.41 2.34
C ASP A 575 -17.08 -0.96 2.41
N ASP A 576 -17.33 -1.82 3.40
CA ASP A 576 -18.64 -2.45 3.64
C ASP A 576 -19.74 -1.40 3.85
N GLU A 577 -19.44 -0.25 4.47
CA GLU A 577 -20.42 0.82 4.72
C GLU A 577 -20.79 1.55 3.43
N LEU A 578 -19.80 1.81 2.58
CA LEU A 578 -20.01 2.38 1.25
C LEU A 578 -20.84 1.44 0.37
N ILE A 579 -20.54 0.14 0.42
CA ILE A 579 -21.32 -0.90 -0.29
C ILE A 579 -22.76 -0.94 0.22
N GLU A 580 -22.98 -0.93 1.53
CA GLU A 580 -24.31 -0.91 2.12
C GLU A 580 -25.13 0.29 1.61
N ARG A 581 -24.53 1.49 1.64
CA ARG A 581 -25.19 2.72 1.17
C ARG A 581 -25.51 2.68 -0.31
N ALA A 582 -24.56 2.24 -1.14
CA ALA A 582 -24.76 2.08 -2.57
C ALA A 582 -25.91 1.10 -2.87
N LEU A 583 -25.98 -0.04 -2.16
CA LEU A 583 -27.07 -0.99 -2.33
C LEU A 583 -28.41 -0.45 -1.80
N ALA A 584 -28.42 0.27 -0.68
CA ALA A 584 -29.63 0.89 -0.14
C ALA A 584 -30.20 1.95 -1.10
N LEU A 585 -29.33 2.70 -1.77
CA LEU A 585 -29.69 3.60 -2.85
C LEU A 585 -30.29 2.85 -4.04
N LEU A 586 -29.56 1.88 -4.60
CA LEU A 586 -29.98 1.12 -5.78
C LEU A 586 -31.29 0.37 -5.56
N ALA A 587 -31.54 -0.11 -4.35
CA ALA A 587 -32.77 -0.82 -3.99
C ALA A 587 -34.03 0.05 -4.10
N ARG A 588 -33.90 1.37 -3.94
CA ARG A 588 -35.03 2.32 -4.00
C ARG A 588 -35.50 2.61 -5.41
N TRP A 589 -34.76 2.20 -6.43
CA TRP A 589 -34.98 2.65 -7.80
C TRP A 589 -35.39 1.53 -8.76
N PRO A 590 -36.36 1.81 -9.66
CA PRO A 590 -36.76 0.90 -10.72
C PRO A 590 -35.73 0.95 -11.86
N ILE A 591 -34.52 0.42 -11.64
CA ILE A 591 -33.49 0.34 -12.68
C ILE A 591 -33.78 -0.88 -13.58
N GLU A 592 -33.78 -0.65 -14.91
CA GLU A 592 -34.21 -1.62 -15.93
C GLU A 592 -33.23 -2.76 -16.30
N PRO A 593 -31.91 -2.75 -16.04
CA PRO A 593 -31.12 -3.96 -16.15
C PRO A 593 -31.41 -4.83 -14.93
N GLN A 594 -32.50 -5.59 -15.00
CA GLN A 594 -32.94 -6.54 -13.96
C GLN A 594 -31.93 -7.67 -13.73
N THR A 595 -30.81 -7.71 -14.45
CA THR A 595 -29.82 -8.79 -14.44
C THR A 595 -28.45 -8.39 -13.88
N HIS A 596 -28.19 -7.09 -13.63
CA HIS A 596 -26.87 -6.70 -13.14
C HIS A 596 -26.67 -7.15 -11.67
N PRO A 597 -25.52 -7.76 -11.30
CA PRO A 597 -25.30 -8.31 -9.97
C PRO A 597 -25.54 -7.31 -8.82
N LEU A 598 -25.10 -6.05 -8.97
CA LEU A 598 -25.34 -5.02 -7.94
C LEU A 598 -26.83 -4.74 -7.70
N VAL A 599 -27.62 -4.63 -8.78
CA VAL A 599 -29.06 -4.35 -8.69
C VAL A 599 -29.78 -5.54 -8.07
N LEU A 600 -29.37 -6.76 -8.43
CA LEU A 600 -29.87 -7.99 -7.85
C LEU A 600 -29.52 -8.11 -6.35
N SER A 601 -28.28 -7.79 -5.95
CA SER A 601 -27.87 -7.73 -4.55
C SER A 601 -28.68 -6.70 -3.76
N ALA A 602 -28.86 -5.50 -4.31
CA ALA A 602 -29.64 -4.43 -3.68
C ALA A 602 -31.09 -4.86 -3.43
N ARG A 603 -31.74 -5.43 -4.45
CA ARG A 603 -33.12 -5.96 -4.33
C ARG A 603 -33.21 -7.12 -3.36
N ALA A 604 -32.26 -8.05 -3.40
CA ALA A 604 -32.23 -9.18 -2.47
C ALA A 604 -32.11 -8.72 -1.01
N VAL A 605 -31.23 -7.75 -0.72
CA VAL A 605 -31.07 -7.19 0.62
C VAL A 605 -32.33 -6.44 1.06
N ALA A 606 -32.94 -5.64 0.19
CA ALA A 606 -34.18 -4.93 0.50
C ALA A 606 -35.36 -5.89 0.75
N SER A 607 -35.60 -6.84 -0.15
CA SER A 607 -36.66 -7.84 0.03
C SER A 607 -36.40 -8.71 1.27
N PHE A 608 -35.14 -9.00 1.62
CA PHE A 608 -34.83 -9.67 2.87
C PHE A 608 -35.25 -8.85 4.09
N ARG A 609 -34.87 -7.58 4.15
CA ARG A 609 -35.20 -6.67 5.25
C ARG A 609 -36.71 -6.45 5.39
N ASP A 610 -37.44 -6.47 4.27
CA ASP A 610 -38.90 -6.38 4.23
C ASP A 610 -39.61 -7.72 4.51
N GLY A 611 -38.86 -8.80 4.76
CA GLY A 611 -39.42 -10.14 4.98
C GLY A 611 -40.06 -10.77 3.74
N SER A 612 -39.80 -10.22 2.56
CA SER A 612 -40.43 -10.54 1.27
C SER A 612 -39.46 -11.11 0.24
N LEU A 613 -38.32 -11.71 0.68
CA LEU A 613 -37.27 -12.24 -0.19
C LEU A 613 -37.86 -13.01 -1.39
N THR A 614 -37.82 -12.40 -2.57
CA THR A 614 -38.43 -12.96 -3.78
C THR A 614 -37.41 -13.81 -4.55
N PRO A 615 -37.84 -14.93 -5.14
CA PRO A 615 -36.97 -15.74 -5.97
C PRO A 615 -36.51 -14.98 -7.23
N LEU A 616 -35.20 -14.79 -7.36
CA LEU A 616 -34.59 -14.28 -8.59
C LEU A 616 -34.46 -15.41 -9.61
N SER A 617 -34.75 -15.12 -10.88
CA SER A 617 -34.64 -16.07 -11.99
C SER A 617 -33.19 -16.50 -12.29
N SER A 618 -32.20 -15.73 -11.85
CA SER A 618 -30.77 -16.03 -12.00
C SER A 618 -29.94 -15.38 -10.89
N TRP A 619 -29.04 -16.15 -10.26
CA TRP A 619 -28.15 -15.67 -9.20
C TRP A 619 -26.70 -15.57 -9.72
N PRO A 620 -26.17 -14.36 -10.00
CA PRO A 620 -24.78 -14.23 -10.42
C PRO A 620 -23.80 -14.57 -9.28
N PRO A 621 -22.59 -15.07 -9.58
CA PRO A 621 -21.60 -15.48 -8.57
C PRO A 621 -21.16 -14.37 -7.62
N SER A 622 -21.20 -13.11 -8.06
CA SER A 622 -20.81 -11.94 -7.25
C SER A 622 -21.93 -11.44 -6.32
N LEU A 623 -23.16 -11.91 -6.48
CA LEU A 623 -24.32 -11.47 -5.70
C LEU A 623 -24.10 -11.67 -4.18
N PRO A 624 -23.63 -12.84 -3.69
CA PRO A 624 -23.41 -13.06 -2.27
C PRO A 624 -22.41 -12.09 -1.67
N ARG A 625 -21.38 -11.67 -2.40
CA ARG A 625 -20.37 -10.73 -1.88
C ARG A 625 -20.99 -9.40 -1.49
N TYR A 626 -21.66 -8.73 -2.43
CA TYR A 626 -22.26 -7.42 -2.16
C TYR A 626 -23.43 -7.51 -1.18
N ALA A 627 -24.26 -8.56 -1.31
CA ALA A 627 -25.38 -8.74 -0.39
C ALA A 627 -24.89 -8.97 1.05
N LEU A 628 -23.85 -9.78 1.26
CA LEU A 628 -23.30 -10.02 2.60
C LEU A 628 -22.57 -8.79 3.17
N ALA A 629 -21.88 -8.02 2.32
CA ALA A 629 -21.24 -6.77 2.73
C ALA A 629 -22.27 -5.76 3.25
N ALA A 630 -23.43 -5.64 2.58
CA ALA A 630 -24.50 -4.73 2.97
C ALA A 630 -25.37 -5.19 4.16
N LEU A 631 -25.13 -6.38 4.71
CA LEU A 631 -25.87 -6.90 5.85
C LEU A 631 -25.03 -6.81 7.12
N SER A 632 -25.66 -6.39 8.22
CA SER A 632 -25.04 -6.42 9.54
C SER A 632 -24.62 -7.84 9.91
N ALA A 633 -23.62 -7.97 10.79
CA ALA A 633 -23.15 -9.27 11.26
C ALA A 633 -24.27 -10.18 11.81
N SER A 634 -25.32 -9.59 12.39
CA SER A 634 -26.52 -10.28 12.88
C SER A 634 -27.50 -10.69 11.78
N GLU A 635 -27.57 -9.96 10.67
CA GLU A 635 -28.47 -10.27 9.54
C GLU A 635 -27.91 -11.37 8.63
N ARG A 636 -26.56 -11.47 8.50
CA ARG A 636 -25.89 -12.41 7.59
C ARG A 636 -26.35 -13.87 7.72
N PRO A 637 -26.49 -14.47 8.93
CA PRO A 637 -26.96 -15.85 9.06
C PRO A 637 -28.43 -16.02 8.65
N ALA A 638 -29.28 -15.04 8.96
CA ALA A 638 -30.69 -15.07 8.61
C ALA A 638 -30.89 -14.92 7.09
N PHE A 639 -30.11 -14.06 6.45
CA PHE A 639 -30.10 -13.92 5.00
C PHE A 639 -29.61 -15.19 4.31
N ALA A 640 -28.48 -15.78 4.76
CA ALA A 640 -27.97 -17.04 4.21
C ALA A 640 -28.99 -18.18 4.33
N ASN A 641 -29.72 -18.25 5.45
CA ASN A 641 -30.80 -19.22 5.65
C ASN A 641 -32.00 -18.96 4.73
N ALA A 642 -32.43 -17.70 4.60
CA ALA A 642 -33.53 -17.31 3.73
C ALA A 642 -33.20 -17.61 2.26
N LEU A 643 -31.98 -17.27 1.83
CA LEU A 643 -31.44 -17.57 0.52
C LEU A 643 -31.40 -19.09 0.25
N SER A 644 -30.86 -19.86 1.19
CA SER A 644 -30.79 -21.33 1.08
C SER A 644 -32.17 -21.98 1.02
N ARG A 645 -33.15 -21.46 1.78
CA ARG A 645 -34.54 -21.93 1.73
C ARG A 645 -35.16 -21.64 0.37
N MET A 646 -35.04 -20.40 -0.11
CA MET A 646 -35.59 -19.97 -1.38
C MET A 646 -35.01 -20.77 -2.55
N ILE A 647 -33.68 -20.99 -2.60
CA ILE A 647 -33.02 -21.82 -3.63
C ILE A 647 -33.58 -23.26 -3.64
N ARG A 648 -33.82 -23.85 -2.46
CA ARG A 648 -34.42 -25.19 -2.33
C ARG A 648 -35.87 -25.25 -2.83
N GLU A 649 -36.62 -24.17 -2.68
CA GLU A 649 -38.04 -24.11 -3.04
C GLU A 649 -38.27 -23.80 -4.53
N THR A 650 -37.34 -23.12 -5.20
CA THR A 650 -37.52 -22.66 -6.60
C THR A 650 -37.37 -23.72 -7.70
N SER A 651 -37.08 -24.98 -7.40
CA SER A 651 -37.05 -26.12 -8.37
C SER A 651 -36.13 -25.98 -9.60
N TYR A 652 -35.41 -24.86 -9.77
CA TYR A 652 -34.41 -24.64 -10.80
C TYR A 652 -33.02 -24.60 -10.15
N PRO A 653 -32.18 -25.64 -10.29
CA PRO A 653 -30.76 -25.47 -10.00
C PRO A 653 -30.20 -24.49 -11.04
N PRO A 654 -29.50 -23.42 -10.65
CA PRO A 654 -28.77 -22.61 -11.62
C PRO A 654 -27.73 -23.50 -12.31
N GLU A 655 -27.76 -23.57 -13.64
CA GLU A 655 -26.69 -24.20 -14.41
C GLU A 655 -25.37 -23.49 -14.07
N GLY A 656 -24.47 -24.21 -13.39
CA GLY A 656 -23.14 -23.70 -13.02
C GLY A 656 -22.89 -23.51 -11.53
N VAL A 657 -23.88 -23.65 -10.64
CA VAL A 657 -23.64 -23.63 -9.18
C VAL A 657 -24.10 -24.94 -8.54
N ARG A 658 -23.15 -25.79 -8.13
CA ARG A 658 -23.44 -27.04 -7.43
C ARG A 658 -23.60 -26.77 -5.93
N TRP A 659 -24.77 -27.11 -5.37
CA TRP A 659 -25.01 -27.19 -3.92
C TRP A 659 -25.57 -28.57 -3.56
N PHE A 660 -25.13 -29.11 -2.42
CA PHE A 660 -25.51 -30.42 -1.90
C PHE A 660 -26.93 -30.38 -1.29
N THR A 661 -27.80 -31.31 -1.70
CA THR A 661 -29.17 -31.47 -1.17
C THR A 661 -29.21 -32.33 0.10
N VAL A 662 -30.06 -31.93 1.07
CA VAL A 662 -30.38 -32.67 2.31
C VAL A 662 -31.48 -33.71 2.05
N PRO A 663 -31.35 -35.00 2.42
CA PRO A 663 -32.48 -35.93 2.42
C PRO A 663 -33.35 -35.72 3.67
N ARG A 664 -34.69 -35.64 3.48
CA ARG A 664 -35.65 -35.68 4.60
C ARG A 664 -35.71 -37.09 5.21
N ALA A 665 -35.57 -37.19 6.53
CA ALA A 665 -35.93 -38.37 7.29
C ALA A 665 -37.46 -38.53 7.31
N THR A 666 -37.96 -39.62 6.72
CA THR A 666 -39.35 -40.06 6.86
C THR A 666 -39.57 -40.65 8.24
N GLN A 667 -40.51 -40.09 9.01
CA GLN A 667 -41.02 -40.69 10.23
C GLN A 667 -41.82 -41.96 9.88
N SER A 668 -41.35 -43.09 10.37
CA SER A 668 -42.04 -44.38 10.34
C SER A 668 -43.10 -44.42 11.44
N SER A 669 -44.38 -44.39 11.09
CA SER A 669 -45.47 -44.87 11.95
C SER A 669 -45.87 -46.28 11.53
N ALA A 670 -45.56 -47.26 12.37
CA ALA A 670 -46.05 -48.62 12.24
C ALA A 670 -47.47 -48.73 12.82
N GLN A 671 -48.44 -49.17 12.02
CA GLN A 671 -49.62 -49.90 12.47
C GLN A 671 -50.20 -50.66 11.28
N GLY A 672 -50.24 -51.99 11.40
CA GLY A 672 -50.67 -52.89 10.34
C GLY A 672 -52.18 -53.10 10.28
N HIS A 673 -52.65 -53.63 9.14
CA HIS A 673 -53.50 -54.82 9.08
C HIS A 673 -53.69 -55.28 7.62
N ALA A 674 -53.95 -56.57 7.50
CA ALA A 674 -53.97 -57.38 6.29
C ALA A 674 -55.16 -57.10 5.35
N SER A 675 -55.00 -57.39 4.05
CA SER A 675 -55.66 -58.51 3.35
C SER A 675 -55.93 -58.23 1.86
N ALA A 676 -55.65 -59.27 1.04
CA ALA A 676 -56.40 -59.75 -0.13
C ALA A 676 -56.47 -58.97 -1.46
N ARG A 677 -55.80 -59.58 -2.47
CA ARG A 677 -56.33 -60.15 -3.74
C ARG A 677 -56.90 -59.29 -4.88
N ASP A 678 -56.36 -59.62 -6.06
CA ASP A 678 -56.99 -59.95 -7.36
C ASP A 678 -57.00 -58.95 -8.54
N HIS A 679 -56.48 -59.51 -9.65
CA HIS A 679 -56.82 -59.42 -11.09
C HIS A 679 -56.62 -58.15 -11.94
N ASP A 680 -55.59 -58.20 -12.82
CA ASP A 680 -55.60 -58.44 -14.29
C ASP A 680 -56.56 -57.65 -15.23
N PRO A 681 -56.35 -57.62 -16.57
CA PRO A 681 -56.07 -56.39 -17.33
C PRO A 681 -57.04 -56.21 -18.52
N SER A 682 -56.85 -55.19 -19.38
CA SER A 682 -57.12 -55.29 -20.84
C SER A 682 -57.02 -53.97 -21.63
N LEU A 683 -56.29 -54.09 -22.76
CA LEU A 683 -56.66 -53.69 -24.15
C LEU A 683 -56.95 -52.19 -24.45
N GLY A 684 -56.53 -51.61 -25.58
CA GLY A 684 -55.91 -52.09 -26.81
C GLY A 684 -55.96 -51.00 -27.90
N GLN A 685 -55.13 -51.15 -28.94
CA GLN A 685 -55.25 -50.72 -30.37
C GLN A 685 -55.72 -49.28 -30.68
N GLU A 686 -55.18 -48.55 -31.67
CA GLU A 686 -55.14 -48.88 -33.09
C GLU A 686 -54.33 -47.83 -33.88
N TYR A 687 -53.72 -48.26 -35.00
CA TYR A 687 -53.07 -47.46 -36.07
C TYR A 687 -54.07 -47.34 -37.25
N PRO A 688 -53.95 -46.43 -38.25
CA PRO A 688 -53.04 -46.70 -39.39
C PRO A 688 -52.53 -45.52 -40.28
N ARG A 689 -51.32 -45.76 -40.83
CA ARG A 689 -50.79 -45.62 -42.22
C ARG A 689 -51.05 -44.40 -43.14
N GLY A 690 -49.97 -43.99 -43.83
CA GLY A 690 -49.96 -43.42 -45.18
C GLY A 690 -48.53 -43.21 -45.75
N ASN A 691 -48.24 -43.74 -46.95
CA ASN A 691 -46.91 -44.00 -47.57
C ASN A 691 -46.57 -43.06 -48.76
N HIS A 692 -45.31 -43.20 -49.25
CA HIS A 692 -44.74 -42.96 -50.61
C HIS A 692 -43.98 -41.62 -50.82
N ALA A 693 -42.80 -41.51 -51.48
CA ALA A 693 -41.90 -42.44 -52.19
C ALA A 693 -40.51 -41.77 -52.45
N THR A 694 -39.45 -42.58 -52.53
CA THR A 694 -38.11 -42.32 -53.14
C THR A 694 -38.10 -42.87 -54.59
N PRO A 695 -37.12 -42.62 -55.52
CA PRO A 695 -35.66 -42.76 -55.34
C PRO A 695 -34.71 -41.89 -56.23
N ALA A 696 -33.40 -41.84 -55.89
CA ALA A 696 -32.26 -42.07 -56.81
C ALA A 696 -30.90 -41.71 -56.14
N ALA A 697 -29.97 -42.67 -56.14
CA ALA A 697 -28.53 -42.58 -55.82
C ALA A 697 -27.76 -43.22 -57.02
N PRO A 698 -26.45 -43.06 -57.27
CA PRO A 698 -25.29 -43.22 -56.34
C PRO A 698 -24.20 -42.10 -56.55
N GLU A 699 -23.08 -41.95 -55.85
CA GLU A 699 -22.00 -42.85 -55.41
C GLU A 699 -21.23 -42.30 -54.18
N ARG A 700 -20.44 -43.18 -53.58
CA ARG A 700 -19.80 -43.15 -52.26
C ARG A 700 -18.57 -42.23 -52.15
N VAL A 701 -18.42 -41.55 -51.01
CA VAL A 701 -17.13 -41.43 -50.29
C VAL A 701 -17.37 -41.65 -48.80
N THR A 702 -16.52 -42.48 -48.22
CA THR A 702 -16.48 -42.99 -46.85
C THR A 702 -15.90 -42.00 -45.84
N SER A 703 -16.61 -41.75 -44.73
CA SER A 703 -16.04 -41.75 -43.36
C SER A 703 -17.13 -41.38 -42.35
N ALA A 704 -17.59 -42.38 -41.59
CA ALA A 704 -18.41 -42.17 -40.41
C ALA A 704 -17.48 -41.98 -39.20
N SER A 705 -17.56 -40.83 -38.51
CA SER A 705 -17.16 -40.72 -37.11
C SER A 705 -18.41 -40.39 -36.29
N ARG A 706 -19.00 -41.43 -35.70
CA ARG A 706 -19.96 -41.32 -34.61
C ARG A 706 -19.26 -40.63 -33.44
N THR A 707 -19.60 -39.38 -33.15
CA THR A 707 -19.31 -38.78 -31.85
C THR A 707 -20.24 -39.44 -30.84
N HIS A 708 -19.71 -40.41 -30.09
CA HIS A 708 -20.33 -40.90 -28.87
C HIS A 708 -20.54 -39.74 -27.89
N PRO A 709 -21.66 -39.65 -27.16
CA PRO A 709 -21.71 -38.80 -25.98
C PRO A 709 -20.65 -39.28 -24.99
N ALA A 710 -19.85 -38.35 -24.48
CA ALA A 710 -18.84 -38.62 -23.46
C ALA A 710 -19.48 -39.34 -22.26
N PRO A 711 -18.82 -40.34 -21.67
CA PRO A 711 -19.35 -41.06 -20.53
C PRO A 711 -19.49 -40.09 -19.35
N SER A 712 -20.60 -40.21 -18.61
CA SER A 712 -20.78 -39.52 -17.35
C SER A 712 -19.62 -39.86 -16.41
N LEU A 713 -18.92 -38.83 -15.90
CA LEU A 713 -17.83 -38.96 -14.93
C LEU A 713 -18.31 -39.34 -13.51
N TRP A 714 -19.59 -39.67 -13.34
CA TRP A 714 -20.17 -40.04 -12.05
C TRP A 714 -19.55 -41.30 -11.42
N PRO A 715 -19.12 -42.34 -12.18
CA PRO A 715 -18.46 -43.51 -11.58
C PRO A 715 -17.01 -43.29 -11.15
N LEU A 716 -16.36 -42.17 -11.53
CA LEU A 716 -14.97 -41.85 -11.17
C LEU A 716 -14.85 -40.97 -9.91
N LEU A 717 -15.94 -40.30 -9.50
CA LEU A 717 -15.98 -39.43 -8.32
C LEU A 717 -16.68 -40.07 -7.11
N SER A 718 -17.18 -41.30 -7.24
CA SER A 718 -17.85 -42.04 -6.17
C SER A 718 -16.94 -43.01 -5.42
N GLY A 719 -15.62 -42.96 -5.63
CA GLY A 719 -14.60 -43.75 -4.94
C GLY A 719 -13.56 -42.87 -4.23
N GLU A 720 -12.82 -43.44 -3.27
CA GLU A 720 -11.85 -42.76 -2.41
C GLU A 720 -10.79 -41.93 -3.17
N GLU A 721 -10.47 -42.30 -4.41
CA GLU A 721 -9.54 -41.55 -5.26
C GLU A 721 -10.07 -40.20 -5.73
N GLY A 722 -11.39 -40.03 -5.92
CA GLY A 722 -12.00 -38.76 -6.32
C GLY A 722 -11.97 -37.69 -5.22
N LEU A 723 -11.85 -38.11 -3.95
CA LEU A 723 -11.73 -37.24 -2.78
C LEU A 723 -10.32 -36.67 -2.61
N ALA A 724 -9.28 -37.42 -2.96
CA ALA A 724 -7.90 -36.92 -3.00
C ALA A 724 -7.72 -35.79 -4.04
N TRP A 725 -8.48 -35.84 -5.14
CA TRP A 725 -8.44 -34.85 -6.22
C TRP A 725 -9.07 -33.50 -5.85
N LEU A 726 -10.06 -33.50 -4.96
CA LEU A 726 -10.68 -32.28 -4.46
C LEU A 726 -9.81 -31.60 -3.39
N LEU A 727 -9.10 -32.37 -2.57
CA LEU A 727 -8.40 -31.88 -1.37
C LEU A 727 -6.97 -31.34 -1.64
N CYS A 728 -6.35 -31.62 -2.79
CA CYS A 728 -4.98 -31.20 -3.09
C CYS A 728 -4.80 -30.70 -4.55
N PRO A 729 -5.07 -29.41 -4.87
CA PRO A 729 -4.94 -28.89 -6.23
C PRO A 729 -3.48 -28.68 -6.69
N ALA A 730 -2.52 -28.71 -5.76
CA ALA A 730 -1.13 -28.28 -5.98
C ALA A 730 -0.27 -29.23 -6.84
N GLN A 731 -0.83 -30.34 -7.33
CA GLN A 731 -0.10 -31.34 -8.14
C GLN A 731 -0.46 -31.32 -9.64
N LEU A 732 -1.23 -30.36 -10.13
CA LEU A 732 -1.56 -30.26 -11.56
C LEU A 732 -0.55 -29.40 -12.34
N ALA A 733 -0.13 -29.89 -13.51
CA ALA A 733 0.46 -29.07 -14.56
C ALA A 733 -0.61 -28.04 -15.05
N PRO A 734 -0.22 -26.78 -15.32
CA PRO A 734 -1.15 -25.65 -15.51
C PRO A 734 -2.15 -25.85 -16.67
N ASP A 735 -1.82 -26.71 -17.62
CA ASP A 735 -2.56 -26.98 -18.85
C ASP A 735 -3.70 -28.03 -18.68
N ARG A 736 -3.95 -28.53 -17.46
CA ARG A 736 -5.03 -29.48 -17.16
C ARG A 736 -6.00 -29.05 -16.05
N ALA A 737 -5.86 -27.86 -15.47
CA ALA A 737 -6.77 -27.39 -14.44
C ALA A 737 -8.08 -26.84 -15.05
N PRO A 738 -9.28 -27.25 -14.56
CA PRO A 738 -10.54 -26.69 -15.02
C PRO A 738 -10.76 -25.26 -14.47
N PRO A 739 -11.54 -24.41 -15.16
CA PRO A 739 -11.58 -22.94 -14.92
C PRO A 739 -12.25 -22.47 -13.62
N TRP A 740 -12.67 -23.35 -12.72
CA TRP A 740 -13.41 -23.00 -11.49
C TRP A 740 -12.59 -23.16 -10.18
N THR A 741 -11.29 -23.40 -10.27
CA THR A 741 -10.41 -23.63 -9.09
C THR A 741 -10.05 -22.36 -8.28
N ALA A 742 -10.67 -21.21 -8.54
CA ALA A 742 -10.48 -19.97 -7.79
C ALA A 742 -11.58 -19.73 -6.73
N LEU A 743 -11.80 -20.67 -5.81
CA LEU A 743 -12.65 -20.45 -4.64
C LEU A 743 -11.83 -19.96 -3.43
N SER A 744 -12.36 -18.97 -2.71
CA SER A 744 -11.71 -18.41 -1.53
C SER A 744 -11.59 -19.42 -0.38
N ALA A 745 -10.56 -19.28 0.46
CA ALA A 745 -10.36 -20.12 1.64
C ALA A 745 -11.55 -20.09 2.63
N ALA A 746 -12.32 -19.00 2.67
CA ALA A 746 -13.51 -18.88 3.50
C ALA A 746 -14.68 -19.74 2.99
N THR A 747 -14.82 -19.86 1.67
CA THR A 747 -15.84 -20.72 1.04
C THR A 747 -15.54 -22.20 1.29
N TRP A 748 -14.25 -22.55 1.30
CA TRP A 748 -13.75 -23.88 1.65
C TRP A 748 -14.02 -24.27 3.10
N SER A 749 -13.72 -23.39 4.07
CA SER A 749 -13.86 -23.69 5.49
C SER A 749 -15.32 -23.87 5.93
N ALA A 750 -16.25 -23.08 5.39
CA ALA A 750 -17.68 -23.21 5.67
C ALA A 750 -18.28 -24.52 5.13
N SER A 751 -17.86 -24.98 3.95
CA SER A 751 -18.31 -26.26 3.38
C SER A 751 -17.72 -27.48 4.12
N ALA A 752 -16.46 -27.40 4.56
CA ALA A 752 -15.83 -28.47 5.34
C ALA A 752 -16.46 -28.61 6.74
N ALA A 753 -16.68 -27.52 7.46
CA ALA A 753 -17.31 -27.54 8.79
C ALA A 753 -18.76 -28.06 8.77
N HIS A 754 -19.51 -27.76 7.70
CA HIS A 754 -20.89 -28.25 7.53
C HIS A 754 -20.94 -29.75 7.18
N TRP A 755 -19.98 -30.27 6.42
CA TRP A 755 -19.92 -31.69 6.08
C TRP A 755 -19.46 -32.56 7.26
N LEU A 756 -18.49 -32.06 8.04
CA LEU A 756 -17.97 -32.71 9.25
C LEU A 756 -19.04 -32.94 10.34
N THR A 757 -20.08 -32.11 10.36
CA THR A 757 -21.17 -32.22 11.33
C THR A 757 -22.30 -33.16 10.88
N GLN A 758 -22.29 -33.64 9.62
CA GLN A 758 -23.36 -34.49 9.05
C GLN A 758 -22.93 -35.90 8.62
N SER A 759 -21.62 -36.19 8.59
CA SER A 759 -21.09 -37.53 8.26
C SER A 759 -21.41 -38.54 9.38
N THR A 760 -22.41 -39.40 9.17
CA THR A 760 -22.79 -40.50 10.09
C THR A 760 -21.94 -41.76 9.93
N THR A 761 -21.07 -41.85 8.91
CA THR A 761 -20.20 -43.00 8.67
C THR A 761 -18.77 -42.69 9.15
N GLY A 762 -18.50 -43.02 10.42
CA GLY A 762 -17.26 -42.69 11.13
C GLY A 762 -15.99 -43.49 10.77
N SER A 763 -15.85 -44.04 9.56
CA SER A 763 -14.66 -44.85 9.20
C SER A 763 -13.43 -44.02 8.79
N TRP A 764 -13.63 -42.82 8.25
CA TRP A 764 -12.53 -41.97 7.74
C TRP A 764 -11.93 -41.04 8.83
N LEU A 765 -12.67 -40.79 9.92
CA LEU A 765 -12.18 -40.07 11.12
C LEU A 765 -11.08 -40.83 11.89
N SER A 766 -10.87 -42.11 11.55
CA SER A 766 -9.82 -42.98 12.11
C SER A 766 -8.49 -42.89 11.37
N ASP A 767 -8.44 -42.24 10.20
CA ASP A 767 -7.20 -42.09 9.43
C ASP A 767 -6.54 -40.74 9.76
N PRO A 768 -5.33 -40.72 10.37
CA PRO A 768 -4.66 -39.48 10.75
C PRO A 768 -3.95 -38.76 9.58
N GLU A 769 -3.80 -39.38 8.39
CA GLU A 769 -2.99 -38.80 7.30
C GLU A 769 -3.67 -37.60 6.62
N TRP A 770 -4.99 -37.63 6.42
CA TRP A 770 -5.68 -36.51 5.77
C TRP A 770 -5.64 -35.21 6.60
N LEU A 771 -5.52 -35.34 7.93
CA LEU A 771 -5.35 -34.21 8.83
C LEU A 771 -4.08 -33.43 8.47
N GLU A 772 -2.99 -34.07 8.05
CA GLU A 772 -1.73 -33.40 7.70
C GLU A 772 -1.90 -32.36 6.57
N HIS A 773 -2.93 -32.52 5.74
CA HIS A 773 -3.15 -31.70 4.54
C HIS A 773 -4.16 -30.56 4.72
N LEU A 774 -4.82 -30.45 5.89
CA LEU A 774 -5.76 -29.35 6.18
C LEU A 774 -5.05 -28.02 6.52
N PRO A 775 -5.48 -26.88 5.95
CA PRO A 775 -5.05 -25.54 6.37
C PRO A 775 -5.44 -25.25 7.83
N ALA A 776 -4.59 -24.53 8.58
CA ALA A 776 -4.79 -24.25 10.01
C ALA A 776 -6.12 -23.53 10.32
N ALA A 777 -6.59 -22.64 9.43
CA ALA A 777 -7.87 -21.96 9.57
C ALA A 777 -9.08 -22.91 9.43
N ALA A 778 -9.00 -23.90 8.54
CA ALA A 778 -10.05 -24.90 8.35
C ALA A 778 -10.11 -25.87 9.55
N ALA A 779 -8.96 -26.24 10.12
CA ALA A 779 -8.88 -27.01 11.36
C ALA A 779 -9.48 -26.22 12.57
N LEU A 780 -9.31 -24.90 12.57
CA LEU A 780 -9.82 -23.97 13.59
C LEU A 780 -11.37 -23.91 13.57
N GLU A 781 -11.97 -23.71 12.40
CA GLU A 781 -13.43 -23.65 12.25
C GLU A 781 -14.09 -25.00 12.53
N ALA A 782 -13.49 -26.10 12.08
CA ALA A 782 -13.96 -27.46 12.37
C ALA A 782 -14.00 -27.76 13.88
N SER A 783 -12.98 -27.33 14.64
CA SER A 783 -12.92 -27.52 16.09
C SER A 783 -13.98 -26.68 16.83
N SER A 784 -14.22 -25.45 16.36
CA SER A 784 -15.26 -24.56 16.91
C SER A 784 -16.67 -25.10 16.63
N ALA A 785 -16.93 -25.61 15.43
CA ALA A 785 -18.21 -26.21 15.05
C ALA A 785 -18.54 -27.46 15.89
N LEU A 786 -17.57 -28.37 16.05
CA LEU A 786 -17.72 -29.56 16.90
C LEU A 786 -17.93 -29.23 18.38
N SER A 787 -17.35 -28.12 18.86
CA SER A 787 -17.50 -27.65 20.25
C SER A 787 -18.86 -27.01 20.55
N ASN A 788 -19.61 -26.64 19.52
CA ASN A 788 -20.93 -26.02 19.61
C ASN A 788 -22.07 -26.99 19.27
N ALA A 789 -21.77 -28.24 18.86
CA ALA A 789 -22.78 -29.25 18.62
C ALA A 789 -23.44 -29.70 19.95
N PRO A 790 -24.78 -29.89 19.98
CA PRO A 790 -25.45 -30.46 21.15
C PRO A 790 -24.96 -31.90 21.39
N PRO A 791 -24.90 -32.38 22.64
CA PRO A 791 -24.51 -33.76 22.93
C PRO A 791 -25.62 -34.69 22.43
N ASP A 792 -25.44 -35.24 21.24
CA ASP A 792 -26.29 -36.31 20.70
C ASP A 792 -25.60 -37.67 20.91
N GLU A 793 -26.37 -38.70 21.25
CA GLU A 793 -25.89 -40.01 21.74
C GLU A 793 -25.19 -40.88 20.67
N SER A 794 -25.03 -40.38 19.44
CA SER A 794 -24.55 -41.14 18.28
C SER A 794 -23.11 -40.87 17.85
N VAL A 795 -22.38 -39.97 18.51
CA VAL A 795 -20.94 -39.76 18.23
C VAL A 795 -20.11 -40.75 19.05
N PRO A 796 -19.23 -41.58 18.44
CA PRO A 796 -18.35 -42.48 19.18
C PRO A 796 -17.52 -41.68 20.19
N HIS A 797 -17.74 -41.93 21.48
CA HIS A 797 -17.14 -41.18 22.59
C HIS A 797 -15.60 -41.13 22.57
N GLU A 798 -14.96 -42.02 21.82
CA GLU A 798 -13.51 -42.11 21.64
C GLU A 798 -12.98 -41.11 20.59
N ALA A 799 -13.68 -40.91 19.47
CA ALA A 799 -13.29 -39.95 18.44
C ALA A 799 -13.39 -38.51 18.95
N ALA A 800 -14.44 -38.18 19.70
CA ALA A 800 -14.61 -36.87 20.34
C ALA A 800 -13.59 -36.58 21.47
N ARG A 801 -12.93 -37.61 22.02
CA ARG A 801 -11.87 -37.47 23.04
C ARG A 801 -10.47 -37.33 22.45
N LEU A 802 -10.18 -37.99 21.33
CA LEU A 802 -8.87 -37.96 20.67
C LEU A 802 -8.71 -36.75 19.73
N TRP A 803 -9.80 -36.33 19.08
CA TRP A 803 -9.83 -35.23 18.11
C TRP A 803 -9.35 -33.88 18.68
N PRO A 804 -9.79 -33.42 19.88
CA PRO A 804 -9.32 -32.16 20.43
C PRO A 804 -7.84 -32.20 20.76
N ARG A 805 -7.29 -33.35 21.18
CA ARG A 805 -5.89 -33.46 21.59
C ARG A 805 -4.91 -33.33 20.42
N GLN A 806 -5.17 -34.01 19.31
CA GLN A 806 -4.30 -33.97 18.13
C GLN A 806 -4.38 -32.62 17.39
N VAL A 807 -5.58 -32.02 17.32
CA VAL A 807 -5.76 -30.65 16.77
C VAL A 807 -5.09 -29.62 17.69
N LEU A 808 -5.21 -29.75 19.01
CA LEU A 808 -4.52 -28.89 19.98
C LEU A 808 -3.00 -29.05 19.92
N GLU A 809 -2.47 -30.26 19.74
CA GLU A 809 -1.03 -30.52 19.55
C GLU A 809 -0.47 -29.93 18.25
N ARG A 810 -1.30 -29.74 17.21
CA ARG A 810 -0.92 -29.04 15.98
C ARG A 810 -1.04 -27.52 16.09
N LEU A 811 -2.10 -27.01 16.73
CA LEU A 811 -2.23 -25.58 17.08
C LEU A 811 -1.14 -25.13 18.06
N TRP A 812 -0.64 -26.05 18.89
CA TRP A 812 0.52 -25.86 19.77
C TRP A 812 1.80 -25.49 19.01
N ARG A 813 1.95 -25.93 17.75
CA ARG A 813 3.10 -25.59 16.90
C ARG A 813 2.92 -24.27 16.12
N ALA A 814 1.72 -23.68 16.12
CA ALA A 814 1.40 -22.42 15.45
C ALA A 814 1.21 -21.32 16.52
N GLU A 815 2.32 -20.75 16.99
CA GLU A 815 2.42 -19.94 18.22
C GLU A 815 1.45 -18.73 18.39
N PRO A 816 0.88 -18.08 17.35
CA PRO A 816 -0.08 -16.98 17.55
C PRO A 816 -1.55 -17.43 17.71
N ALA A 817 -1.97 -18.51 17.05
CA ALA A 817 -3.39 -18.86 16.88
C ALA A 817 -4.04 -19.36 18.19
N ALA A 818 -3.28 -20.04 19.05
CA ALA A 818 -3.78 -20.58 20.31
C ALA A 818 -4.08 -19.47 21.34
N THR A 819 -3.33 -18.36 21.31
CA THR A 819 -3.53 -17.22 22.22
C THR A 819 -4.74 -16.38 21.79
N ALA A 820 -4.88 -16.13 20.49
CA ALA A 820 -6.09 -15.54 19.93
C ALA A 820 -7.32 -16.39 20.27
N LEU A 821 -7.26 -17.71 20.11
CA LEU A 821 -8.36 -18.62 20.46
C LEU A 821 -8.75 -18.54 21.95
N ALA A 822 -7.76 -18.47 22.85
CA ALA A 822 -8.00 -18.36 24.29
C ALA A 822 -8.63 -17.01 24.67
N LEU A 823 -8.17 -15.91 24.05
CA LEU A 823 -8.69 -14.56 24.28
C LEU A 823 -10.07 -14.38 23.66
N THR A 824 -10.30 -14.80 22.42
CA THR A 824 -11.62 -14.81 21.79
C THR A 824 -12.61 -15.67 22.57
N SER A 825 -12.18 -16.81 23.12
CA SER A 825 -13.00 -17.66 24.00
C SER A 825 -13.35 -17.02 25.34
N LEU A 826 -12.52 -16.11 25.86
CA LEU A 826 -12.79 -15.33 27.07
C LEU A 826 -13.69 -14.12 26.78
N LEU A 827 -13.45 -13.42 25.68
CA LEU A 827 -14.17 -12.21 25.26
C LEU A 827 -15.61 -12.52 24.78
N SER A 828 -15.85 -13.70 24.22
CA SER A 828 -17.18 -14.14 23.73
C SER A 828 -18.16 -14.60 24.83
N LEU A 829 -17.87 -14.37 26.11
CA LEU A 829 -18.62 -14.95 27.25
C LEU A 829 -19.78 -14.11 27.79
N ARG A 830 -20.11 -12.95 27.20
CA ARG A 830 -21.31 -12.19 27.58
C ARG A 830 -22.58 -12.96 27.17
N GLY A 831 -23.32 -13.46 28.16
CA GLY A 831 -24.62 -14.13 27.97
C GLY A 831 -24.62 -15.66 28.12
N ALA A 832 -23.47 -16.30 28.33
CA ALA A 832 -23.40 -17.75 28.53
C ALA A 832 -23.79 -18.17 29.98
N PRO A 833 -24.32 -19.39 30.20
CA PRO A 833 -24.57 -19.91 31.54
C PRO A 833 -23.30 -19.98 32.39
N ARG A 834 -23.39 -19.68 33.69
CA ARG A 834 -22.23 -19.64 34.62
C ARG A 834 -21.36 -20.91 34.62
N ALA A 835 -21.96 -22.08 34.42
CA ALA A 835 -21.22 -23.35 34.33
C ALA A 835 -20.34 -23.43 33.06
N ALA A 836 -20.83 -22.92 31.93
CA ALA A 836 -20.10 -22.85 30.68
C ALA A 836 -18.98 -21.80 30.74
N GLN A 837 -19.26 -20.65 31.36
CA GLN A 837 -18.25 -19.61 31.63
C GLN A 837 -17.09 -20.17 32.46
N ARG A 838 -17.37 -20.91 33.55
CA ARG A 838 -16.34 -21.56 34.38
C ARG A 838 -15.51 -22.61 33.64
N ALA A 839 -16.16 -23.48 32.86
CA ALA A 839 -15.46 -24.51 32.10
C ALA A 839 -14.56 -23.92 31.02
N ARG A 840 -15.03 -22.85 30.34
CA ARG A 840 -14.28 -22.15 29.28
C ARG A 840 -13.14 -21.30 29.85
N ALA A 841 -13.37 -20.57 30.94
CA ALA A 841 -12.32 -19.80 31.63
C ALA A 841 -11.18 -20.69 32.15
N LYS A 842 -11.52 -21.86 32.72
CA LYS A 842 -10.51 -22.84 33.17
C LYS A 842 -9.67 -23.39 32.01
N ARG A 843 -10.27 -23.63 30.83
CA ARG A 843 -9.56 -24.08 29.63
C ARG A 843 -8.71 -22.98 29.00
N ALA A 844 -9.21 -21.74 28.94
CA ALA A 844 -8.45 -20.59 28.45
C ALA A 844 -7.23 -20.31 29.35
N GLY A 845 -7.39 -20.42 30.68
CA GLY A 845 -6.27 -20.33 31.61
C GLY A 845 -5.21 -21.42 31.40
N ALA A 846 -5.63 -22.66 31.18
CA ALA A 846 -4.69 -23.75 30.87
C ALA A 846 -3.93 -23.51 29.56
N LEU A 847 -4.63 -23.03 28.52
CA LEU A 847 -4.04 -22.67 27.21
C LEU A 847 -3.05 -21.52 27.29
N LEU A 848 -3.35 -20.49 28.08
CA LEU A 848 -2.46 -19.34 28.29
C LEU A 848 -1.21 -19.73 29.10
N GLN A 849 -1.34 -20.62 30.08
CA GLN A 849 -0.23 -21.08 30.92
C GLN A 849 0.76 -22.01 30.20
N SER A 850 0.32 -22.70 29.15
CA SER A 850 1.16 -23.59 28.35
C SER A 850 1.99 -22.90 27.27
N GLN A 851 1.81 -21.59 27.04
CA GLN A 851 2.52 -20.85 25.99
C GLN A 851 4.02 -20.67 26.31
N PRO A 852 4.92 -20.80 25.31
CA PRO A 852 6.33 -20.48 25.47
C PRO A 852 6.56 -18.96 25.64
N ALA A 853 7.64 -18.59 26.33
CA ALA A 853 7.93 -17.21 26.71
C ALA A 853 8.37 -16.29 25.54
N ARG A 854 8.11 -16.64 24.28
CA ARG A 854 8.62 -15.95 23.08
C ARG A 854 7.54 -15.24 22.23
N SER A 855 6.33 -15.02 22.74
CA SER A 855 5.29 -14.37 21.92
C SER A 855 5.50 -12.86 21.74
N GLU A 856 4.97 -12.35 20.63
CA GLU A 856 4.97 -10.96 20.17
C GLU A 856 4.12 -10.00 21.03
N LEU A 857 4.37 -8.69 20.87
CA LEU A 857 3.71 -7.55 21.53
C LEU A 857 2.19 -7.45 21.29
N SER A 858 1.67 -8.03 20.21
CA SER A 858 0.24 -7.99 19.85
C SER A 858 -0.64 -8.64 20.92
N VAL A 859 -0.16 -9.73 21.53
CA VAL A 859 -0.88 -10.49 22.56
C VAL A 859 -1.15 -9.68 23.83
N LEU A 860 -0.24 -8.78 24.23
CA LEU A 860 -0.44 -7.98 25.44
C LEU A 860 -1.50 -6.89 25.24
N SER A 861 -1.69 -6.39 24.02
CA SER A 861 -2.75 -5.42 23.70
C SER A 861 -4.14 -6.06 23.81
N ASP A 862 -4.27 -7.30 23.35
CA ASP A 862 -5.51 -8.06 23.48
C ASP A 862 -5.79 -8.47 24.95
N VAL A 863 -4.74 -8.75 25.73
CA VAL A 863 -4.86 -8.98 27.18
C VAL A 863 -5.28 -7.69 27.91
N GLU A 864 -4.75 -6.53 27.54
CA GLU A 864 -5.15 -5.23 28.09
C GLU A 864 -6.63 -4.95 27.82
N ARG A 865 -7.08 -5.19 26.58
CA ARG A 865 -8.49 -5.10 26.20
C ARG A 865 -9.34 -6.05 27.04
N ALA A 866 -8.95 -7.32 27.16
CA ALA A 866 -9.67 -8.30 27.97
C ALA A 866 -9.73 -7.93 29.46
N LEU A 867 -8.65 -7.35 30.02
CA LEU A 867 -8.65 -6.85 31.39
C LEU A 867 -9.63 -5.69 31.60
N SER A 868 -9.82 -4.83 30.60
CA SER A 868 -10.82 -3.76 30.65
C SER A 868 -12.26 -4.28 30.52
N GLU A 869 -12.47 -5.30 29.67
CA GLU A 869 -13.80 -5.84 29.40
C GLU A 869 -14.30 -6.81 30.49
N CYS A 870 -13.38 -7.46 31.23
CA CYS A 870 -13.68 -8.39 32.33
C CYS A 870 -13.71 -7.71 33.72
N GLU A 871 -13.69 -6.38 33.80
CA GLU A 871 -13.68 -5.64 35.06
C GLU A 871 -14.90 -5.98 35.94
N GLY A 872 -14.66 -6.55 37.13
CA GLY A 872 -15.70 -6.96 38.08
C GLY A 872 -16.04 -8.47 38.10
N ASP A 873 -15.46 -9.29 37.21
CA ASP A 873 -15.62 -10.76 37.25
C ASP A 873 -14.30 -11.45 37.63
N ASP A 874 -14.14 -11.71 38.93
CA ASP A 874 -12.95 -12.34 39.51
C ASP A 874 -12.62 -13.71 38.89
N GLN A 875 -13.61 -14.43 38.37
CA GLN A 875 -13.39 -15.75 37.75
C GLN A 875 -12.76 -15.63 36.36
N LEU A 876 -13.00 -14.54 35.64
CA LEU A 876 -12.42 -14.26 34.32
C LEU A 876 -11.08 -13.51 34.42
N LEU A 877 -10.91 -12.71 35.46
CA LEU A 877 -9.66 -11.98 35.74
C LEU A 877 -8.51 -12.89 36.17
N ALA A 878 -8.78 -13.91 37.00
CA ALA A 878 -7.72 -14.75 37.59
C ALA A 878 -6.79 -15.42 36.56
N PRO A 879 -7.27 -16.01 35.45
CA PRO A 879 -6.41 -16.57 34.41
C PRO A 879 -5.51 -15.55 33.70
N LEU A 880 -6.02 -14.35 33.42
CA LEU A 880 -5.27 -13.27 32.77
C LEU A 880 -4.17 -12.73 33.68
N LEU A 881 -4.49 -12.52 34.95
CA LEU A 881 -3.52 -12.11 35.97
C LEU A 881 -2.43 -13.17 36.18
N GLN A 882 -2.81 -14.45 36.22
CA GLN A 882 -1.86 -15.55 36.36
C GLN A 882 -0.93 -15.67 35.15
N TYR A 883 -1.45 -15.42 33.94
CA TYR A 883 -0.65 -15.37 32.70
C TYR A 883 0.38 -14.23 32.71
N LEU A 884 -0.04 -13.01 33.06
CA LEU A 884 0.87 -11.88 33.18
C LEU A 884 1.91 -12.12 34.28
N ALA A 885 1.52 -12.72 35.42
CA ALA A 885 2.43 -13.02 36.52
C ALA A 885 3.50 -14.05 36.11
N LEU A 886 3.12 -15.05 35.31
CA LEU A 886 4.04 -16.03 34.72
C LEU A 886 5.06 -15.38 33.78
N ARG A 887 4.64 -14.42 32.94
CA ARG A 887 5.52 -13.65 32.06
C ARG A 887 6.55 -12.84 32.84
N VAL A 888 6.09 -12.12 33.87
CA VAL A 888 6.97 -11.36 34.78
C VAL A 888 7.96 -12.28 35.48
N LYS A 889 7.48 -13.39 36.06
CA LYS A 889 8.32 -14.37 36.77
C LYS A 889 9.39 -15.01 35.87
N ARG A 890 9.06 -15.27 34.60
CA ARG A 890 9.98 -15.88 33.63
C ARG A 890 10.89 -14.88 32.90
N ARG A 891 10.74 -13.57 33.14
CA ARG A 891 11.43 -12.50 32.39
C ARG A 891 11.31 -12.70 30.87
N ALA A 892 10.11 -13.00 30.38
CA ALA A 892 9.82 -13.04 28.94
C ALA A 892 10.18 -11.70 28.28
N PRO A 893 10.49 -11.62 26.97
CA PRO A 893 10.95 -10.38 26.31
C PRO A 893 10.07 -9.15 26.55
N ASP A 894 8.78 -9.36 26.82
CA ASP A 894 7.73 -8.37 27.09
C ASP A 894 7.38 -8.19 28.58
N TRP A 895 8.18 -8.74 29.50
CA TRP A 895 7.87 -8.78 30.93
C TRP A 895 7.61 -7.41 31.57
N ARG A 896 8.21 -6.33 31.04
CA ARG A 896 8.00 -4.96 31.55
C ARG A 896 6.58 -4.46 31.28
N GLN A 897 6.05 -4.71 30.08
CA GLN A 897 4.69 -4.34 29.72
C GLN A 897 3.68 -5.24 30.47
N ALA A 898 3.97 -6.54 30.61
CA ALA A 898 3.17 -7.43 31.45
C ALA A 898 3.12 -6.98 32.92
N TYR A 899 4.23 -6.45 33.46
CA TYR A 899 4.27 -5.87 34.80
C TYR A 899 3.42 -4.60 34.90
N THR A 900 3.49 -3.70 33.91
CA THR A 900 2.64 -2.50 33.85
C THR A 900 1.16 -2.87 33.85
N LEU A 901 0.75 -3.88 33.07
CA LEU A 901 -0.65 -4.33 33.03
C LEU A 901 -1.11 -4.97 34.35
N LEU A 902 -0.23 -5.74 35.01
CA LEU A 902 -0.50 -6.26 36.36
C LEU A 902 -0.69 -5.13 37.39
N ASP A 903 0.19 -4.14 37.37
CA ASP A 903 0.13 -3.01 38.29
C ASP A 903 -1.13 -2.17 38.07
N GLN A 904 -1.50 -1.93 36.80
CA GLN A 904 -2.76 -1.29 36.44
C GLN A 904 -3.97 -2.08 36.91
N ALA A 905 -3.98 -3.41 36.72
CA ALA A 905 -5.08 -4.26 37.17
C ALA A 905 -5.19 -4.27 38.71
N ALA A 906 -4.06 -4.31 39.43
CA ALA A 906 -4.02 -4.20 40.88
C ALA A 906 -4.52 -2.83 41.37
N ALA A 907 -4.07 -1.74 40.72
CA ALA A 907 -4.50 -0.39 41.03
C ALA A 907 -6.00 -0.15 40.74
N ARG A 908 -6.58 -0.84 39.75
CA ARG A 908 -8.03 -0.83 39.50
C ARG A 908 -8.80 -1.60 40.57
N ARG A 909 -8.37 -2.82 40.91
CA ARG A 909 -8.98 -3.65 41.98
C ARG A 909 -8.94 -2.97 43.35
N ALA A 910 -7.86 -2.26 43.66
CA ALA A 910 -7.73 -1.48 44.88
C ALA A 910 -8.74 -0.31 45.00
N ARG A 911 -9.29 0.18 43.88
CA ARG A 911 -10.34 1.21 43.89
C ARG A 911 -11.72 0.63 44.13
N THR A 912 -11.97 -0.60 43.66
CA THR A 912 -13.28 -1.26 43.78
C THR A 912 -13.47 -1.99 45.11
N GLU A 913 -12.42 -2.61 45.67
CA GLU A 913 -12.45 -3.25 46.98
C GLU A 913 -11.21 -2.89 47.82
N PRO A 914 -11.26 -1.81 48.63
CA PRO A 914 -10.11 -1.32 49.40
C PRO A 914 -9.54 -2.32 50.43
N SER A 915 -10.32 -3.32 50.83
CA SER A 915 -9.92 -4.38 51.77
C SER A 915 -9.01 -5.44 51.16
N GLN A 916 -8.94 -5.55 49.82
CA GLN A 916 -8.10 -6.52 49.10
C GLN A 916 -6.76 -5.93 48.61
N ARG A 917 -6.28 -4.84 49.23
CA ARG A 917 -5.14 -4.04 48.76
C ARG A 917 -3.74 -4.66 49.01
N ARG A 918 -3.66 -5.75 49.78
CA ARG A 918 -2.44 -6.53 50.01
C ARG A 918 -2.44 -7.74 49.09
#